data_AF-A0AA43CSV5-F1
#
_entry.id   AF-A0AA43CSV5-F1
#
_cell.length_a   1.000
_cell.length_b   1.000
_cell.length_c   1.000
_cell.angle_alpha   90.00
_cell.angle_beta   90.00
_cell.angle_gamma   90.00
#
_symmetry.space_group_name_H-M   'P 1'
#
loop_
_entity.id
_entity.type
_entity.pdbx_description
1 polymer ?
#
loop_
_entity_poly.entity_id
_entity_poly.type
_entity_poly.pdbx_seq_one_letter_code
_entity_poly.pdbx_strand_id
1 'polypeptide(L)'
;MARAAGDGKRRARRVIARAPSFLGWNTTDQEEIERRRWRGRAEIIAVEAQGPDGEFFGTFRVRSASGSRYDVEIRALASLDNSCGCIDHKVNGLGTCKHIEGALFTLRRGRARLFDRTARRGSPRAEVYLRRHGEAGVRVLWPAIERAGALREALGNFFSDEGGLVGDALAVLPALRSAIAALPEDLRDLVRLSQHLEDWLKEERGRIARRHEREHYIAEAADGRAEPELLRHPLLPYQRDGMVHLAFGERALLADEMGLGKTVQAIAACELLRRRRGITRVLVVCPASLKAEWQEQIARFTDLSTRIVEGGRAKRLQAYRDPAFFNLGNYEQVIPDGPEINGILEPDVVILDEAQRIKNWQTKTARAVKGLKSPYAFVLTGTPLENRIDEVYSIVQYLDPGLLGPLFRFKRDFYQLDERGRPVDYRNLEELHRRLGPVMLRRRKREIEDQLPARTVTNYFVAMTAEQRLRYQDYEARAARLLAVARRRSLTKEEFDRLQKWLACMRMTCDTPYILDNDCRDCPKLEELEGILADFLAEPHCKVIVFSEWVRMLELVGELAREMDLDAAWHTGDVPQARRRAEIRRFKDDPDCRLLLSSDSGSVGLNLQAANVVINLDLPWNPAKLEQRIARAWRKYQHRSVSVINLVTEDSIEHRMLHLLAQKQGLAEGVLDGRGDLKALRMPSGRKAFIERLEAAMAAATDDAPPAGTETVTERLHADLVARHGDGLLLLEAHRDASGRESVLAVIDGAPGTAAQEIERLARELAGTEHDPDVAAPRVEVLDRAGFAALRRLADAGIVSFAGERRQLHRAPSLDDTTECRRQQLARARTLYTEAERKLRMAALLAGGGFAVEAGAPLRDAVTAAVTSMAVLNNGNGAGDTEPAASLSERTEDFVAKGLLGGEAVATVASIQACGADDEPAAAHIPALIDSAEGVLARVGTMLESALAP
;
A
#
# COMPACT_ATOMS: atom_id res chain seq x y z
N MET A 1 31.09 -54.88 57.70
CA MET A 1 31.12 -55.98 56.72
C MET A 1 29.96 -55.73 55.76
N ALA A 2 30.19 -55.04 54.62
CA ALA A 2 30.71 -55.55 53.35
C ALA A 2 29.57 -56.16 52.49
N ARG A 3 29.39 -55.94 51.19
CA ARG A 3 30.06 -55.19 50.10
C ARG A 3 29.06 -55.25 48.91
N ALA A 4 28.77 -54.13 48.24
CA ALA A 4 29.20 -53.79 46.87
C ALA A 4 28.52 -54.56 45.71
N ALA A 5 27.74 -53.83 44.89
CA ALA A 5 27.76 -53.91 43.42
C ALA A 5 27.01 -52.70 42.84
N GLY A 6 27.73 -51.60 42.65
CA GLY A 6 27.35 -50.61 41.65
C GLY A 6 28.04 -50.96 40.34
N ASP A 7 27.32 -50.95 39.23
CA ASP A 7 27.86 -50.44 37.97
C ASP A 7 26.78 -50.18 36.90
N GLY A 8 26.99 -49.14 36.09
CA GLY A 8 26.65 -49.20 34.67
C GLY A 8 25.27 -48.77 34.15
N LYS A 9 24.77 -47.55 34.43
CA LYS A 9 23.86 -46.84 33.48
C LYS A 9 24.25 -45.37 33.26
N ARG A 10 25.50 -45.13 32.83
CA ARG A 10 25.84 -43.90 32.10
C ARG A 10 25.34 -44.03 30.65
N ARG A 11 24.10 -43.61 30.37
CA ARG A 11 23.70 -43.26 28.99
C ARG A 11 24.51 -42.02 28.61
N ALA A 12 25.54 -42.20 27.78
CA ALA A 12 26.29 -41.10 27.19
C ALA A 12 25.31 -40.14 26.50
N ARG A 13 25.14 -38.93 27.05
CA ARG A 13 24.48 -37.82 26.35
C ARG A 13 25.30 -37.55 25.10
N ARG A 14 24.72 -37.83 23.95
CA ARG A 14 25.31 -37.60 22.63
C ARG A 14 25.73 -36.12 22.54
N VAL A 15 27.03 -35.84 22.46
CA VAL A 15 27.52 -34.48 22.19
C VAL A 15 27.15 -34.15 20.76
N ILE A 16 25.98 -33.51 20.58
CA ILE A 16 25.61 -32.92 19.30
C ILE A 16 26.55 -31.73 19.11
N ALA A 17 27.26 -31.68 17.97
CA ALA A 17 28.12 -30.55 17.63
C ALA A 17 27.35 -29.22 17.79
N ARG A 18 28.02 -28.15 18.21
CA ARG A 18 27.40 -26.83 18.39
C ARG A 18 26.66 -26.43 17.11
N ALA A 19 25.47 -25.85 17.25
CA ALA A 19 24.69 -25.37 16.11
C ALA A 19 25.53 -24.40 15.26
N PRO A 20 25.47 -24.51 13.92
CA PRO A 20 26.09 -23.52 13.04
C PRO A 20 25.58 -22.12 13.41
N SER A 21 26.51 -21.24 13.77
CA SER A 21 26.19 -19.87 14.18
C SER A 21 26.51 -18.94 13.03
N PHE A 22 25.49 -18.61 12.25
CA PHE A 22 25.60 -17.59 11.21
C PHE A 22 25.01 -16.27 11.73
N LEU A 23 25.75 -15.19 11.58
CA LEU A 23 25.33 -13.85 11.99
C LEU A 23 24.53 -13.19 10.86
N GLY A 24 23.29 -12.81 11.13
CA GLY A 24 22.46 -12.05 10.19
C GLY A 24 21.76 -12.88 9.12
N TRP A 25 21.32 -12.20 8.06
CA TRP A 25 20.54 -12.73 6.94
C TRP A 25 21.34 -12.87 5.63
N ASN A 26 22.64 -12.60 5.65
CA ASN A 26 23.52 -12.74 4.49
C ASN A 26 23.98 -14.19 4.28
N THR A 27 23.22 -15.17 4.78
CA THR A 27 23.57 -16.57 4.65
C THR A 27 23.54 -17.02 3.20
N THR A 28 24.60 -17.73 2.80
CA THR A 28 24.68 -18.41 1.52
C THR A 28 23.76 -19.63 1.51
N ASP A 29 23.39 -20.10 0.32
CA ASP A 29 22.61 -21.32 0.19
C ASP A 29 23.33 -22.53 0.82
N GLN A 30 24.66 -22.56 0.75
CA GLN A 30 25.48 -23.60 1.36
C GLN A 30 25.38 -23.59 2.90
N GLU A 31 25.44 -22.43 3.53
CA GLU A 31 25.28 -22.28 4.98
C GLU A 31 23.87 -22.69 5.45
N GLU A 32 22.85 -22.38 4.66
CA GLU A 32 21.46 -22.79 4.93
C GLU A 32 21.23 -24.29 4.74
N ILE A 33 21.95 -24.94 3.81
CA ILE A 33 22.01 -26.39 3.67
C ILE A 33 22.71 -27.02 4.89
N GLU A 34 23.82 -26.44 5.35
CA GLU A 34 24.55 -26.91 6.54
C GLU A 34 23.71 -26.81 7.82
N ARG A 35 22.92 -25.74 7.95
CA ARG A 35 21.93 -25.59 9.02
C ARG A 35 20.92 -26.75 8.99
N ARG A 36 20.42 -27.13 7.82
CA ARG A 36 19.49 -28.26 7.64
C ARG A 36 20.16 -29.61 7.93
N ARG A 37 21.42 -29.80 7.52
CA ARG A 37 22.24 -30.97 7.87
C ARG A 37 22.38 -31.13 9.38
N TRP A 38 22.70 -30.05 10.07
CA TRP A 38 22.79 -30.04 11.53
C TRP A 38 21.44 -30.38 12.18
N ARG A 39 20.36 -29.70 11.77
CA ARG A 39 19.01 -29.98 12.27
C ARG A 39 18.56 -31.41 11.99
N GLY A 40 18.92 -31.97 10.83
CA GLY A 40 18.65 -33.37 10.48
C GLY A 40 19.31 -34.33 11.46
N ARG A 41 20.54 -34.05 11.90
CA ARG A 41 21.27 -34.87 12.88
C ARG A 41 20.74 -34.71 14.31
N ALA A 42 20.26 -33.51 14.66
CA ALA A 42 19.87 -33.15 16.01
C ALA A 42 18.39 -33.41 16.33
N GLU A 43 17.50 -33.14 15.37
CA GLU A 43 16.05 -33.12 15.58
C GLU A 43 15.34 -34.38 15.07
N ILE A 44 15.95 -35.18 14.18
CA ILE A 44 15.33 -36.40 13.65
C ILE A 44 15.56 -37.56 14.62
N ILE A 45 14.45 -38.22 14.98
CA ILE A 45 14.44 -39.27 16.00
C ILE A 45 14.26 -40.67 15.43
N ALA A 46 13.60 -40.81 14.28
CA ALA A 46 13.38 -42.10 13.62
C ALA A 46 13.26 -41.94 12.10
N VAL A 47 13.73 -42.97 11.38
CA VAL A 47 13.66 -43.13 9.93
C VAL A 47 13.28 -44.58 9.66
N GLU A 48 12.12 -44.80 9.05
CA GLU A 48 11.54 -46.13 8.80
C GLU A 48 11.35 -46.32 7.29
N ALA A 49 11.83 -47.42 6.72
CA ALA A 49 11.59 -47.71 5.31
C ALA A 49 10.11 -48.09 5.10
N GLN A 50 9.46 -47.51 4.10
CA GLN A 50 8.06 -47.83 3.72
C GLN A 50 7.98 -48.71 2.47
N GLY A 51 9.03 -48.66 1.64
CA GLY A 51 9.21 -49.47 0.44
C GLY A 51 10.63 -49.24 -0.07
N PRO A 52 11.64 -49.97 0.43
CA PRO A 52 13.02 -49.81 -0.02
C PRO A 52 13.17 -50.43 -1.41
N ASP A 53 13.56 -49.61 -2.38
CA ASP A 53 13.70 -49.98 -3.79
C ASP A 53 15.17 -50.30 -4.14
N GLY A 54 15.93 -50.74 -3.14
CA GLY A 54 17.38 -50.91 -3.17
C GLY A 54 17.99 -50.64 -1.79
N GLU A 55 19.32 -50.64 -1.70
CA GLU A 55 20.00 -50.60 -0.40
C GLU A 55 19.85 -49.27 0.37
N PHE A 56 19.79 -48.13 -0.36
CA PHE A 56 19.63 -46.77 0.20
C PHE A 56 18.57 -45.92 -0.51
N PHE A 57 17.99 -46.40 -1.60
CA PHE A 57 16.98 -45.69 -2.39
C PHE A 57 15.58 -46.21 -2.02
N GLY A 58 14.58 -45.33 -2.07
CA GLY A 58 13.24 -45.71 -1.62
C GLY A 58 12.50 -44.57 -0.97
N THR A 59 11.32 -44.90 -0.46
CA THR A 59 10.52 -43.99 0.37
C THR A 59 10.72 -44.32 1.85
N PHE A 60 11.05 -43.29 2.61
CA PHE A 60 11.33 -43.36 4.05
C PHE A 60 10.41 -42.45 4.83
N ARG A 61 9.79 -42.98 5.88
CA ARG A 61 9.01 -42.20 6.83
C ARG A 61 9.93 -41.63 7.90
N VAL A 62 10.01 -40.31 7.97
CA VAL A 62 10.91 -39.58 8.87
C VAL A 62 10.10 -38.89 9.97
N ARG A 63 10.49 -39.11 11.23
CA ARG A 63 9.86 -38.51 12.41
C ARG A 63 10.83 -37.55 13.11
N SER A 64 10.36 -36.33 13.39
CA SER A 64 11.10 -35.33 14.17
C SER A 64 10.74 -35.34 15.65
N ALA A 65 11.60 -34.74 16.48
CA ALA A 65 11.38 -34.54 17.91
C ALA A 65 10.12 -33.69 18.21
N SER A 66 9.67 -32.87 17.24
CA SER A 66 8.42 -32.11 17.31
C SER A 66 7.16 -32.96 17.09
N GLY A 67 7.29 -34.27 16.88
CA GLY A 67 6.17 -35.18 16.61
C GLY A 67 5.71 -35.23 15.15
N SER A 68 6.22 -34.34 14.28
CA SER A 68 5.88 -34.30 12.87
C SER A 68 6.41 -35.52 12.11
N ARG A 69 5.64 -36.03 11.15
CA ARG A 69 5.98 -37.18 10.31
C ARG A 69 5.86 -36.77 8.85
N TYR A 70 6.88 -37.08 8.05
CA TYR A 70 6.88 -36.79 6.62
C TYR A 70 7.51 -37.95 5.86
N ASP A 71 6.96 -38.23 4.68
CA ASP A 71 7.58 -39.15 3.74
C ASP A 71 8.66 -38.43 2.94
N VAL A 72 9.79 -39.11 2.81
CA VAL A 72 11.03 -38.65 2.16
C VAL A 72 11.41 -39.67 1.11
N GLU A 73 11.47 -39.23 -0.14
CA GLU A 73 11.93 -40.05 -1.26
C GLU A 73 13.41 -39.78 -1.49
N ILE A 74 14.22 -40.81 -1.25
CA ILE A 74 15.66 -40.77 -1.54
C ILE A 74 15.88 -41.41 -2.91
N ARG A 75 16.33 -40.58 -3.85
CA ARG A 75 16.68 -40.96 -5.23
C ARG A 75 18.12 -40.61 -5.58
N ALA A 76 18.72 -39.66 -4.87
CA ALA A 76 20.12 -39.29 -5.02
C ALA A 76 20.82 -39.21 -3.66
N LEU A 77 21.99 -39.81 -3.55
CA LEU A 77 22.77 -39.81 -2.30
C LEU A 77 23.78 -38.66 -2.22
N ALA A 78 24.16 -38.10 -3.38
CA ALA A 78 25.17 -37.04 -3.50
C ALA A 78 24.59 -35.69 -3.96
N SER A 79 23.53 -35.68 -4.78
CA SER A 79 22.88 -34.45 -5.24
C SER A 79 21.67 -34.08 -4.39
N LEU A 80 21.13 -32.87 -4.63
CA LEU A 80 19.98 -32.30 -3.91
C LEU A 80 18.65 -32.61 -4.62
N ASP A 81 18.61 -33.74 -5.33
CA ASP A 81 17.46 -34.17 -6.13
C ASP A 81 16.50 -35.06 -5.35
N ASN A 82 16.45 -34.98 -4.02
CA ASN A 82 15.52 -35.77 -3.20
C ASN A 82 14.20 -35.01 -2.98
N SER A 83 13.14 -35.71 -2.55
CA SER A 83 11.87 -35.05 -2.22
C SER A 83 11.43 -35.30 -0.79
N CYS A 84 10.75 -34.31 -0.23
CA CYS A 84 10.04 -34.42 1.02
C CYS A 84 8.73 -33.62 0.95
N GLY A 85 7.68 -34.16 1.57
CA GLY A 85 6.38 -33.49 1.66
C GLY A 85 6.33 -32.32 2.65
N CYS A 86 7.40 -32.02 3.38
CA CYS A 86 7.41 -30.94 4.36
C CYS A 86 7.43 -29.54 3.72
N ILE A 87 6.82 -28.57 4.41
CA ILE A 87 6.71 -27.20 3.89
C ILE A 87 8.07 -26.54 3.61
N ASP A 88 9.07 -26.78 4.47
CA ASP A 88 10.44 -26.25 4.27
C ASP A 88 10.98 -26.67 2.90
N HIS A 89 10.93 -27.95 2.56
CA HIS A 89 11.39 -28.46 1.27
C HIS A 89 10.57 -27.89 0.09
N LYS A 90 9.25 -27.73 0.28
CA LYS A 90 8.37 -27.22 -0.77
C LYS A 90 8.71 -25.78 -1.21
N VAL A 91 9.15 -24.93 -0.26
CA VAL A 91 9.28 -23.49 -0.48
C VAL A 91 10.72 -22.97 -0.49
N ASN A 92 11.69 -23.72 0.05
CA ASN A 92 13.02 -23.15 0.34
C ASN A 92 13.96 -22.98 -0.87
N GLY A 93 13.71 -23.65 -1.99
CA GLY A 93 14.53 -23.54 -3.19
C GLY A 93 15.92 -24.20 -3.10
N LEU A 94 16.22 -24.93 -2.03
CA LEU A 94 17.54 -25.54 -1.77
C LEU A 94 17.64 -27.01 -2.19
N GLY A 95 16.52 -27.68 -2.47
CA GLY A 95 16.50 -29.12 -2.81
C GLY A 95 16.75 -30.04 -1.61
N THR A 96 16.76 -29.48 -0.39
CA THR A 96 16.89 -30.28 0.84
C THR A 96 16.14 -29.65 2.00
N CYS A 97 15.91 -30.44 3.04
CA CYS A 97 15.34 -30.02 4.31
C CYS A 97 15.91 -30.89 5.43
N LYS A 98 15.62 -30.54 6.69
CA LYS A 98 16.07 -31.35 7.84
C LYS A 98 15.66 -32.83 7.76
N HIS A 99 14.51 -33.17 7.16
CA HIS A 99 14.03 -34.56 7.05
C HIS A 99 14.86 -35.37 6.04
N ILE A 100 15.14 -34.81 4.85
CA ILE A 100 16.05 -35.39 3.85
C ILE A 100 17.43 -35.62 4.44
N GLU A 101 18.02 -34.59 5.06
CA GLU A 101 19.36 -34.71 5.64
C GLU A 101 19.42 -35.71 6.81
N GLY A 102 18.36 -35.77 7.64
CA GLY A 102 18.26 -36.76 8.70
C GLY A 102 18.12 -38.19 8.17
N ALA A 103 17.38 -38.39 7.07
CA ALA A 103 17.30 -39.68 6.39
C ALA A 103 18.65 -40.11 5.83
N LEU A 104 19.30 -39.25 5.02
CA LEU A 104 20.63 -39.50 4.45
C LEU A 104 21.67 -39.80 5.54
N PHE A 105 21.67 -39.03 6.63
CA PHE A 105 22.55 -39.26 7.77
C PHE A 105 22.31 -40.64 8.42
N THR A 106 21.06 -41.01 8.62
CA THR A 106 20.69 -42.30 9.24
C THR A 106 21.06 -43.47 8.34
N LEU A 107 20.83 -43.34 7.03
CA LEU A 107 21.17 -44.37 6.03
C LEU A 107 22.69 -44.58 5.91
N ARG A 108 23.48 -43.50 5.93
CA ARG A 108 24.94 -43.55 5.87
C ARG A 108 25.57 -44.10 7.15
N ARG A 109 24.92 -43.93 8.30
CA ARG A 109 25.46 -44.31 9.61
C ARG A 109 25.77 -45.82 9.66
N GLY A 110 27.02 -46.15 9.97
CA GLY A 110 27.50 -47.54 10.05
C GLY A 110 27.75 -48.21 8.69
N ARG A 111 27.42 -47.55 7.56
CA ARG A 111 27.54 -48.10 6.20
C ARG A 111 28.19 -47.12 5.21
N ALA A 112 29.06 -46.24 5.70
CA ALA A 112 29.58 -45.10 4.91
C ALA A 112 30.31 -45.50 3.61
N ARG A 113 31.18 -46.52 3.64
CA ARG A 113 31.90 -46.98 2.43
C ARG A 113 30.96 -47.49 1.34
N LEU A 114 29.91 -48.20 1.74
CA LEU A 114 28.91 -48.74 0.83
C LEU A 114 28.01 -47.63 0.28
N PHE A 115 27.59 -46.71 1.14
CA PHE A 115 26.86 -45.50 0.76
C PHE A 115 27.61 -44.67 -0.28
N ASP A 116 28.89 -44.39 -0.06
CA ASP A 116 29.71 -43.57 -0.96
C ASP A 116 29.99 -44.29 -2.30
N ARG A 117 30.00 -45.63 -2.32
CA ARG A 117 30.09 -46.44 -3.55
C ARG A 117 28.77 -46.39 -4.33
N THR A 118 27.65 -46.59 -3.65
CA THR A 118 26.31 -46.56 -4.26
C THR A 118 25.96 -45.16 -4.77
N ALA A 119 26.42 -44.11 -4.09
CA ALA A 119 26.25 -42.73 -4.52
C ALA A 119 26.86 -42.45 -5.91
N ARG A 120 27.98 -43.09 -6.25
CA ARG A 120 28.62 -42.96 -7.58
C ARG A 120 27.89 -43.73 -8.66
N ARG A 121 27.24 -44.85 -8.31
CA ARG A 121 26.47 -45.68 -9.25
C ARG A 121 25.11 -45.06 -9.59
N GLY A 122 24.56 -44.25 -8.68
CA GLY A 122 23.24 -43.62 -8.87
C GLY A 122 22.09 -44.59 -8.59
N SER A 123 20.86 -44.10 -8.80
CA SER A 123 19.65 -44.91 -8.63
C SER A 123 19.61 -46.02 -9.70
N PRO A 124 19.17 -47.25 -9.35
CA PRO A 124 18.92 -48.29 -10.34
C PRO A 124 17.63 -48.05 -11.15
N ARG A 125 16.84 -47.02 -10.83
CA ARG A 125 15.56 -46.71 -11.47
C ARG A 125 15.59 -45.38 -12.22
N ALA A 126 14.73 -45.27 -13.24
CA ALA A 126 14.33 -44.00 -13.82
C ALA A 126 13.38 -43.29 -12.84
N GLU A 127 13.80 -42.14 -12.34
CA GLU A 127 13.08 -41.39 -11.31
C GLU A 127 12.45 -40.15 -11.93
N VAL A 128 11.13 -40.09 -12.01
CA VAL A 128 10.41 -38.89 -12.46
C VAL A 128 9.92 -38.14 -11.23
N TYR A 129 10.34 -36.89 -11.07
CA TYR A 129 10.10 -36.11 -9.86
C TYR A 129 9.98 -34.61 -10.15
N LEU A 130 9.42 -33.88 -9.19
CA LEU A 130 9.40 -32.42 -9.22
C LEU A 130 10.69 -31.87 -8.60
N ARG A 131 11.56 -31.28 -9.42
CA ARG A 131 12.74 -30.54 -8.95
C ARG A 131 12.29 -29.19 -8.41
N ARG A 132 12.78 -28.83 -7.21
CA ARG A 132 12.41 -27.59 -6.50
C ARG A 132 13.59 -26.63 -6.27
N HIS A 133 14.74 -26.88 -6.90
CA HIS A 133 15.94 -26.04 -6.79
C HIS A 133 16.48 -25.77 -8.19
N GLY A 134 17.12 -24.60 -8.40
CA GLY A 134 17.49 -24.15 -9.74
C GLY A 134 16.24 -23.97 -10.60
N GLU A 135 16.24 -24.57 -11.80
CA GLU A 135 15.06 -24.64 -12.67
C GLU A 135 14.05 -25.63 -12.11
N ALA A 136 12.99 -25.08 -11.50
CA ALA A 136 11.90 -25.87 -10.97
C ALA A 136 11.04 -26.45 -12.11
N GLY A 137 10.67 -27.72 -11.98
CA GLY A 137 9.91 -28.41 -13.01
C GLY A 137 9.97 -29.92 -12.84
N VAL A 138 9.16 -30.62 -13.63
CA VAL A 138 9.20 -32.08 -13.65
C VAL A 138 10.44 -32.52 -14.42
N ARG A 139 11.20 -33.44 -13.83
CA ARG A 139 12.43 -33.98 -14.41
C ARG A 139 12.51 -35.49 -14.27
N VAL A 140 13.33 -36.10 -15.11
CA VAL A 140 13.72 -37.51 -15.02
C VAL A 140 15.21 -37.63 -14.68
N LEU A 141 15.52 -38.50 -13.72
CA LEU A 141 16.88 -39.00 -13.51
C LEU A 141 16.97 -40.40 -14.10
N TRP A 142 17.74 -40.55 -15.16
CA TRP A 142 17.94 -41.85 -15.82
C TRP A 142 18.90 -42.74 -15.02
N PRO A 143 18.66 -44.06 -14.94
CA PRO A 143 19.54 -44.97 -14.24
C PRO A 143 20.83 -45.21 -15.06
N ALA A 144 21.95 -45.44 -14.38
CA ALA A 144 23.23 -45.76 -15.03
C ALA A 144 23.40 -47.28 -15.24
N ILE A 145 22.40 -47.91 -15.86
CA ILE A 145 22.36 -49.35 -16.17
C ILE A 145 22.22 -49.58 -17.68
N GLU A 146 22.66 -50.71 -18.21
CA GLU A 146 22.57 -51.03 -19.66
C GLU A 146 21.14 -50.90 -20.21
N ARG A 147 20.13 -51.33 -19.43
CA ARG A 147 18.71 -51.23 -19.78
C ARG A 147 18.15 -49.81 -19.84
N ALA A 148 18.94 -48.80 -19.45
CA ALA A 148 18.55 -47.40 -19.58
C ALA A 148 18.33 -46.99 -21.04
N GLY A 149 18.96 -47.67 -22.01
CA GLY A 149 18.74 -47.44 -23.44
C GLY A 149 17.29 -47.66 -23.85
N ALA A 150 16.72 -48.83 -23.51
CA ALA A 150 15.33 -49.16 -23.81
C ALA A 150 14.33 -48.22 -23.11
N LEU A 151 14.62 -47.82 -21.86
CA LEU A 151 13.79 -46.83 -21.14
C LEU A 151 13.85 -45.44 -21.79
N ARG A 152 15.03 -45.02 -22.25
CA ARG A 152 15.20 -43.74 -22.96
C ARG A 152 14.54 -43.76 -24.33
N GLU A 153 14.55 -44.88 -25.04
CA GLU A 153 13.83 -44.99 -26.31
C GLU A 153 12.31 -44.90 -26.12
N ALA A 154 11.78 -45.54 -25.08
CA ALA A 154 10.35 -45.57 -24.82
C ALA A 154 9.81 -44.27 -24.20
N LEU A 155 10.57 -43.61 -23.32
CA LEU A 155 10.12 -42.45 -22.54
C LEU A 155 10.86 -41.15 -22.89
N GLY A 156 11.90 -41.20 -23.71
CA GLY A 156 12.77 -40.04 -24.01
C GLY A 156 12.04 -38.90 -24.68
N ASN A 157 11.04 -39.18 -25.53
CA ASN A 157 10.26 -38.14 -26.22
C ASN A 157 9.49 -37.20 -25.26
N PHE A 158 9.30 -37.60 -24.00
CA PHE A 158 8.65 -36.76 -22.98
C PHE A 158 9.63 -35.80 -22.29
N PHE A 159 10.94 -36.00 -22.44
CA PHE A 159 11.97 -35.27 -21.72
C PHE A 159 13.02 -34.67 -22.68
N SER A 160 13.58 -33.53 -22.31
CA SER A 160 14.71 -32.92 -23.01
C SER A 160 15.98 -33.74 -22.75
N ASP A 161 17.04 -33.45 -23.52
CA ASP A 161 18.36 -34.07 -23.31
C ASP A 161 18.90 -33.84 -21.90
N GLU A 162 18.52 -32.72 -21.27
CA GLU A 162 18.86 -32.42 -19.87
C GLU A 162 17.95 -33.11 -18.84
N GLY A 163 16.93 -33.85 -19.29
CA GLY A 163 15.97 -34.56 -18.47
C GLY A 163 14.81 -33.70 -17.95
N GLY A 164 14.56 -32.51 -18.52
CA GLY A 164 13.38 -31.69 -18.20
C GLY A 164 12.15 -32.13 -18.98
N LEU A 165 10.96 -32.10 -18.38
CA LEU A 165 9.73 -32.44 -19.12
C LEU A 165 9.51 -31.46 -20.29
N VAL A 166 9.21 -31.98 -21.48
CA VAL A 166 8.93 -31.18 -22.68
C VAL A 166 7.42 -30.94 -22.79
N GLY A 167 7.02 -29.68 -22.91
CA GLY A 167 5.61 -29.28 -23.04
C GLY A 167 4.90 -29.00 -21.71
N ASP A 168 3.58 -28.80 -21.76
CA ASP A 168 2.76 -28.54 -20.57
C ASP A 168 2.61 -29.82 -19.72
N ALA A 169 3.07 -29.76 -18.47
CA ALA A 169 3.02 -30.87 -17.53
C ALA A 169 1.61 -31.45 -17.34
N LEU A 170 0.57 -30.63 -17.41
CA LEU A 170 -0.80 -31.09 -17.24
C LEU A 170 -1.30 -31.95 -18.39
N ALA A 171 -0.86 -31.67 -19.61
CA ALA A 171 -1.17 -32.44 -20.80
C ALA A 171 -0.26 -33.68 -20.96
N VAL A 172 1.02 -33.51 -20.63
CA VAL A 172 2.07 -34.51 -20.93
C VAL A 172 2.12 -35.62 -19.88
N LEU A 173 1.89 -35.35 -18.60
CA LEU A 173 2.00 -36.37 -17.55
C LEU A 173 0.96 -37.50 -17.63
N PRO A 174 -0.32 -37.26 -18.00
CA PRO A 174 -1.24 -38.35 -18.29
C PRO A 174 -0.77 -39.27 -19.43
N ALA A 175 -0.19 -38.69 -20.49
CA ALA A 175 0.39 -39.46 -21.59
C ALA A 175 1.62 -40.25 -21.14
N LEU A 176 2.50 -39.64 -20.34
CA LEU A 176 3.65 -40.32 -19.75
C LEU A 176 3.22 -41.51 -18.86
N ARG A 177 2.20 -41.34 -18.03
CA ARG A 177 1.64 -42.43 -17.19
C ARG A 177 1.12 -43.59 -18.05
N SER A 178 0.43 -43.27 -19.14
CA SER A 178 -0.09 -44.26 -20.08
C SER A 178 1.05 -45.00 -20.80
N ALA A 179 2.10 -44.28 -21.20
CA ALA A 179 3.31 -44.87 -21.78
C ALA A 179 4.01 -45.81 -20.80
N ILE A 180 4.17 -45.40 -19.53
CA ILE A 180 4.74 -46.25 -18.47
C ILE A 180 3.89 -47.51 -18.25
N ALA A 181 2.55 -47.37 -18.25
CA ALA A 181 1.63 -48.50 -18.11
C ALA A 181 1.65 -49.46 -19.32
N ALA A 182 2.07 -48.98 -20.50
CA ALA A 182 2.23 -49.82 -21.69
C ALA A 182 3.59 -50.54 -21.74
N LEU A 183 4.56 -50.17 -20.89
CA LEU A 183 5.86 -50.84 -20.84
C LEU A 183 5.72 -52.31 -20.39
N PRO A 184 6.59 -53.20 -20.90
CA PRO A 184 6.82 -54.53 -20.32
C PRO A 184 7.04 -54.47 -18.80
N GLU A 185 6.58 -55.48 -18.06
CA GLU A 185 6.61 -55.50 -16.58
C GLU A 185 8.02 -55.26 -16.02
N ASP A 186 9.04 -55.86 -16.63
CA ASP A 186 10.44 -55.74 -16.24
C ASP A 186 11.02 -54.32 -16.45
N LEU A 187 10.52 -53.57 -17.43
CA LEU A 187 10.89 -52.16 -17.64
C LEU A 187 10.04 -51.23 -16.78
N ARG A 188 8.77 -51.56 -16.56
CA ARG A 188 7.84 -50.78 -15.73
C ARG A 188 8.33 -50.69 -14.29
N ASP A 189 8.84 -51.79 -13.73
CA ASP A 189 9.39 -51.86 -12.36
C ASP A 189 10.66 -51.00 -12.17
N LEU A 190 11.30 -50.60 -13.27
CA LEU A 190 12.45 -49.71 -13.25
C LEU A 190 12.06 -48.23 -13.25
N VAL A 191 10.77 -47.88 -13.36
CA VAL A 191 10.32 -46.49 -13.36
C VAL A 191 9.61 -46.15 -12.05
N ARG A 192 10.03 -45.06 -11.39
CA ARG A 192 9.33 -44.52 -10.22
C ARG A 192 8.84 -43.11 -10.50
N LEU A 193 7.53 -42.93 -10.37
CA LEU A 193 6.90 -41.60 -10.32
C LEU A 193 6.84 -41.14 -8.86
N SER A 194 7.42 -39.99 -8.56
CA SER A 194 7.36 -39.39 -7.22
C SER A 194 5.91 -39.20 -6.76
N GLN A 195 5.59 -39.61 -5.53
CA GLN A 195 4.26 -39.44 -4.95
C GLN A 195 3.88 -37.96 -4.80
N HIS A 196 4.88 -37.07 -4.74
CA HIS A 196 4.69 -35.63 -4.60
C HIS A 196 4.31 -34.93 -5.92
N LEU A 197 4.38 -35.62 -7.06
CA LEU A 197 3.90 -35.09 -8.34
C LEU A 197 2.39 -34.95 -8.36
N GLU A 198 1.66 -35.90 -7.77
CA GLU A 198 0.20 -35.90 -7.83
C GLU A 198 -0.40 -34.74 -7.02
N ASP A 199 0.16 -34.47 -5.84
CA ASP A 199 -0.21 -33.31 -5.03
C ASP A 199 -0.02 -32.00 -5.81
N TRP A 200 1.14 -31.86 -6.48
CA TRP A 200 1.46 -30.68 -7.28
C TRP A 200 0.54 -30.55 -8.50
N LEU A 201 0.24 -31.65 -9.20
CA LEU A 201 -0.69 -31.65 -10.33
C LEU A 201 -2.10 -31.25 -9.91
N LYS A 202 -2.56 -31.75 -8.76
CA LYS A 202 -3.86 -31.38 -8.21
C LYS A 202 -3.93 -29.89 -7.89
N GLU A 203 -2.86 -29.33 -7.30
CA GLU A 203 -2.72 -27.89 -7.05
C GLU A 203 -2.79 -27.09 -8.37
N GLU A 204 -2.06 -27.50 -9.40
CA GLU A 204 -1.98 -26.80 -10.69
C GLU A 204 -3.29 -26.88 -11.50
N ARG A 205 -3.91 -28.07 -11.58
CA ARG A 205 -5.25 -28.26 -12.18
C ARG A 205 -6.28 -27.37 -11.50
N GLY A 206 -6.26 -27.32 -10.18
CA GLY A 206 -7.12 -26.45 -9.40
C GLY A 206 -6.94 -24.99 -9.81
N ARG A 207 -5.69 -24.52 -9.92
CA ARG A 207 -5.37 -23.12 -10.27
C ARG A 207 -5.94 -22.75 -11.64
N ILE A 208 -5.74 -23.59 -12.65
CA ILE A 208 -6.26 -23.34 -14.01
C ILE A 208 -7.78 -23.39 -14.03
N ALA A 209 -8.40 -24.41 -13.41
CA ALA A 209 -9.86 -24.53 -13.38
C ALA A 209 -10.52 -23.30 -12.75
N ARG A 210 -9.94 -22.74 -11.69
CA ARG A 210 -10.44 -21.51 -11.06
C ARG A 210 -10.27 -20.28 -11.93
N ARG A 211 -9.14 -20.17 -12.65
CA ARG A 211 -8.94 -19.08 -13.61
C ARG A 211 -10.02 -19.11 -14.69
N HIS A 212 -10.28 -20.28 -15.27
CA HIS A 212 -11.31 -20.44 -16.29
C HIS A 212 -12.71 -20.15 -15.72
N GLU A 213 -13.02 -20.63 -14.52
CA GLU A 213 -14.30 -20.36 -13.86
C GLU A 213 -14.49 -18.87 -13.58
N ARG A 214 -13.42 -18.16 -13.17
CA ARG A 214 -13.43 -16.70 -12.99
C ARG A 214 -13.73 -15.98 -14.30
N GLU A 215 -13.02 -16.34 -15.37
CA GLU A 215 -13.22 -15.74 -16.70
C GLU A 215 -14.65 -15.99 -17.21
N HIS A 216 -15.17 -17.20 -17.01
CA HIS A 216 -16.55 -17.55 -17.34
C HIS A 216 -17.56 -16.73 -16.53
N TYR A 217 -17.38 -16.62 -15.21
CA TYR A 217 -18.25 -15.82 -14.34
C TYR A 217 -18.28 -14.34 -14.75
N ILE A 218 -17.12 -13.77 -15.09
CA ILE A 218 -17.03 -12.37 -15.54
C ILE A 218 -17.79 -12.18 -16.86
N ALA A 219 -17.67 -13.13 -17.80
CA ALA A 219 -18.41 -13.09 -19.05
C ALA A 219 -19.94 -13.21 -18.83
N GLU A 220 -20.38 -14.15 -17.98
CA GLU A 220 -21.80 -14.27 -17.60
C GLU A 220 -22.33 -12.97 -16.97
N ALA A 221 -21.52 -12.30 -16.15
CA ALA A 221 -21.89 -11.04 -15.52
C ALA A 221 -21.98 -9.86 -16.51
N ALA A 222 -21.09 -9.82 -17.50
CA ALA A 222 -21.13 -8.80 -18.56
C ALA A 222 -22.39 -8.94 -19.43
N ASP A 223 -22.82 -10.17 -19.69
CA ASP A 223 -24.01 -10.47 -20.49
C ASP A 223 -25.34 -10.33 -19.71
N GLY A 224 -25.29 -9.86 -18.46
CA GLY A 224 -26.47 -9.76 -17.58
C GLY A 224 -27.06 -11.11 -17.15
N ARG A 225 -26.32 -12.21 -17.39
CA ARG A 225 -26.73 -13.59 -17.07
C ARG A 225 -26.24 -14.06 -15.70
N ALA A 226 -25.31 -13.34 -15.07
CA ALA A 226 -24.95 -13.61 -13.68
C ALA A 226 -26.11 -13.28 -12.73
N GLU A 227 -26.19 -14.02 -11.63
CA GLU A 227 -27.30 -13.95 -10.67
C GLU A 227 -27.56 -12.50 -10.19
N PRO A 228 -28.73 -11.91 -10.47
CA PRO A 228 -28.99 -10.48 -10.22
C PRO A 228 -28.99 -10.11 -8.73
N GLU A 229 -29.23 -11.07 -7.83
CA GLU A 229 -29.45 -10.86 -6.39
C GLU A 229 -28.62 -11.85 -5.55
N LEU A 230 -27.30 -11.68 -5.54
CA LEU A 230 -26.43 -12.45 -4.65
C LEU A 230 -26.66 -12.09 -3.18
N LEU A 231 -26.90 -10.80 -2.89
CA LEU A 231 -27.14 -10.25 -1.56
C LEU A 231 -28.46 -9.49 -1.53
N ARG A 232 -29.00 -9.24 -0.33
CA ARG A 232 -30.19 -8.40 -0.14
C ARG A 232 -30.04 -6.95 -0.64
N HIS A 233 -28.80 -6.49 -0.78
CA HIS A 233 -28.48 -5.17 -1.31
C HIS A 233 -27.43 -5.29 -2.41
N PRO A 234 -27.54 -4.51 -3.50
CA PRO A 234 -26.60 -4.60 -4.61
C PRO A 234 -25.19 -4.12 -4.22
N LEU A 235 -24.19 -4.80 -4.78
CA LEU A 235 -22.79 -4.37 -4.71
C LEU A 235 -22.49 -3.32 -5.78
N LEU A 236 -21.69 -2.31 -5.44
CA LEU A 236 -21.10 -1.41 -6.44
C LEU A 236 -20.11 -2.16 -7.35
N PRO A 237 -19.81 -1.65 -8.56
CA PRO A 237 -18.93 -2.31 -9.53
C PRO A 237 -17.61 -2.78 -8.92
N TYR A 238 -16.86 -1.89 -8.26
CA TYR A 238 -15.60 -2.28 -7.63
C TYR A 238 -15.79 -3.35 -6.54
N GLN A 239 -16.89 -3.32 -5.78
CA GLN A 239 -17.11 -4.36 -4.76
C GLN A 239 -17.35 -5.74 -5.38
N ARG A 240 -17.92 -5.80 -6.58
CA ARG A 240 -18.03 -7.04 -7.35
C ARG A 240 -16.66 -7.57 -7.72
N ASP A 241 -15.73 -6.71 -8.16
CA ASP A 241 -14.37 -7.14 -8.49
C ASP A 241 -13.64 -7.74 -7.28
N GLY A 242 -13.81 -7.14 -6.09
CA GLY A 242 -13.17 -7.67 -4.89
C GLY A 242 -13.84 -8.92 -4.33
N MET A 243 -15.16 -9.06 -4.50
CA MET A 243 -15.87 -10.32 -4.28
C MET A 243 -15.32 -11.42 -5.21
N VAL A 244 -15.17 -11.14 -6.50
CA VAL A 244 -14.62 -12.07 -7.50
C VAL A 244 -13.17 -12.43 -7.16
N HIS A 245 -12.35 -11.44 -6.79
CA HIS A 245 -10.96 -11.66 -6.36
C HIS A 245 -10.88 -12.62 -5.18
N LEU A 246 -11.72 -12.42 -4.15
CA LEU A 246 -11.76 -13.29 -2.98
C LEU A 246 -12.25 -14.70 -3.33
N ALA A 247 -13.39 -14.83 -4.01
CA ALA A 247 -14.03 -16.12 -4.29
C ALA A 247 -13.16 -17.01 -5.19
N PHE A 248 -12.54 -16.44 -6.23
CA PHE A 248 -11.75 -17.22 -7.21
C PHE A 248 -10.26 -17.28 -6.88
N GLY A 249 -9.77 -16.44 -5.96
CA GLY A 249 -8.36 -16.44 -5.54
C GLY A 249 -7.99 -17.54 -4.54
N GLU A 250 -8.95 -18.29 -4.00
CA GLU A 250 -8.85 -19.21 -2.84
C GLU A 250 -8.30 -18.55 -1.58
N ARG A 251 -7.02 -18.18 -1.62
CA ARG A 251 -6.26 -17.55 -0.55
C ARG A 251 -5.83 -16.16 -1.03
N ALA A 252 -6.66 -15.17 -0.78
CA ALA A 252 -6.55 -13.83 -1.35
C ALA A 252 -6.42 -12.73 -0.29
N LEU A 253 -5.64 -11.70 -0.61
CA LEU A 253 -5.50 -10.45 0.13
C LEU A 253 -6.37 -9.37 -0.50
N LEU A 254 -7.33 -8.85 0.25
CA LEU A 254 -8.04 -7.62 -0.08
C LEU A 254 -7.47 -6.48 0.75
N ALA A 255 -6.61 -5.70 0.10
CA ALA A 255 -5.84 -4.59 0.64
C ALA A 255 -6.45 -3.21 0.28
N ASP A 256 -7.74 -3.18 -0.06
CA ASP A 256 -8.49 -1.95 -0.32
C ASP A 256 -8.36 -0.94 0.82
N GLU A 257 -8.34 0.34 0.46
CA GLU A 257 -8.34 1.44 1.41
C GLU A 257 -9.52 1.35 2.42
N MET A 258 -9.34 1.97 3.57
CA MET A 258 -10.31 1.95 4.66
C MET A 258 -11.62 2.62 4.28
N GLY A 259 -12.76 1.96 4.50
CA GLY A 259 -14.08 2.50 4.16
C GLY A 259 -14.66 2.05 2.81
N LEU A 260 -13.92 1.27 2.02
CA LEU A 260 -14.40 0.68 0.75
C LEU A 260 -15.28 -0.57 0.89
N GLY A 261 -15.68 -0.90 2.12
CA GLY A 261 -16.60 -2.03 2.39
C GLY A 261 -15.97 -3.41 2.18
N LYS A 262 -14.75 -3.65 2.66
CA LYS A 262 -14.11 -4.98 2.61
C LYS A 262 -14.97 -6.09 3.22
N THR A 263 -15.69 -5.78 4.30
CA THR A 263 -16.60 -6.71 4.99
C THR A 263 -17.70 -7.22 4.06
N VAL A 264 -18.40 -6.32 3.34
CA VAL A 264 -19.47 -6.74 2.42
C VAL A 264 -18.94 -7.52 1.23
N GLN A 265 -17.75 -7.17 0.73
CA GLN A 265 -17.09 -7.92 -0.35
C GLN A 265 -16.76 -9.36 0.08
N ALA A 266 -16.29 -9.54 1.32
CA ALA A 266 -15.99 -10.87 1.87
C ALA A 266 -17.27 -11.69 2.15
N ILE A 267 -18.34 -11.07 2.65
CA ILE A 267 -19.65 -11.71 2.83
C ILE A 267 -20.19 -12.16 1.47
N ALA A 268 -20.13 -11.30 0.46
CA ALA A 268 -20.54 -11.62 -0.91
C ALA A 268 -19.74 -12.79 -1.48
N ALA A 269 -18.42 -12.81 -1.27
CA ALA A 269 -17.58 -13.91 -1.73
C ALA A 269 -17.95 -15.24 -1.06
N CYS A 270 -18.31 -15.23 0.23
CA CYS A 270 -18.81 -16.42 0.91
C CYS A 270 -20.16 -16.89 0.35
N GLU A 271 -21.09 -15.97 0.08
CA GLU A 271 -22.38 -16.31 -0.51
C GLU A 271 -22.23 -16.88 -1.93
N LEU A 272 -21.32 -16.31 -2.74
CA LEU A 272 -20.98 -16.84 -4.06
C LEU A 272 -20.40 -18.26 -3.97
N LEU A 273 -19.45 -18.48 -3.06
CA LEU A 273 -18.89 -19.80 -2.79
C LEU A 273 -19.93 -20.78 -2.25
N ARG A 274 -20.90 -20.32 -1.46
CA ARG A 274 -21.98 -21.17 -0.94
C ARG A 274 -22.80 -21.71 -2.10
N ARG A 275 -23.21 -20.84 -3.03
CA ARG A 275 -24.04 -21.21 -4.19
C ARG A 275 -23.28 -22.09 -5.19
N ARG A 276 -22.02 -21.75 -5.52
CA ARG A 276 -21.24 -22.45 -6.56
C ARG A 276 -20.44 -23.65 -6.06
N ARG A 277 -19.96 -23.60 -4.81
CA ARG A 277 -19.02 -24.58 -4.26
C ARG A 277 -19.56 -25.30 -3.00
N GLY A 278 -20.76 -24.95 -2.54
CA GLY A 278 -21.42 -25.64 -1.42
C GLY A 278 -20.69 -25.49 -0.09
N ILE A 279 -19.94 -24.40 0.13
CA ILE A 279 -19.32 -24.15 1.44
C ILE A 279 -20.41 -24.00 2.51
N THR A 280 -20.10 -24.39 3.74
CA THR A 280 -21.08 -24.40 4.85
C THR A 280 -20.55 -23.77 6.13
N ARG A 281 -19.22 -23.67 6.29
CA ARG A 281 -18.58 -23.25 7.54
C ARG A 281 -17.53 -22.18 7.27
N VAL A 282 -17.78 -20.99 7.78
CA VAL A 282 -16.89 -19.83 7.69
C VAL A 282 -16.45 -19.42 9.09
N LEU A 283 -15.14 -19.26 9.28
CA LEU A 283 -14.55 -18.68 10.47
C LEU A 283 -14.09 -17.25 10.18
N VAL A 284 -14.64 -16.27 10.88
CA VAL A 284 -14.15 -14.89 10.88
C VAL A 284 -13.30 -14.69 12.13
N VAL A 285 -12.05 -14.25 11.93
CA VAL A 285 -11.14 -13.84 13.01
C VAL A 285 -10.93 -12.33 12.89
N CYS A 286 -11.53 -11.59 13.81
CA CYS A 286 -11.47 -10.12 13.84
C CYS A 286 -11.05 -9.63 15.24
N PRO A 287 -10.67 -8.35 15.42
CA PRO A 287 -10.56 -7.77 16.74
C PRO A 287 -11.86 -7.97 17.55
N ALA A 288 -11.74 -8.14 18.87
CA ALA A 288 -12.88 -8.46 19.72
C ALA A 288 -14.01 -7.41 19.65
N SER A 289 -13.66 -6.15 19.42
CA SER A 289 -14.60 -5.04 19.21
C SER A 289 -15.49 -5.23 17.98
N LEU A 290 -15.06 -5.99 16.97
CA LEU A 290 -15.71 -6.04 15.65
C LEU A 290 -16.69 -7.18 15.47
N LYS A 291 -16.75 -8.12 16.43
CA LYS A 291 -17.63 -9.29 16.32
C LYS A 291 -19.11 -8.89 16.17
N ALA A 292 -19.54 -7.84 16.86
CA ALA A 292 -20.92 -7.37 16.77
C ALA A 292 -21.21 -6.74 15.41
N GLU A 293 -20.29 -5.91 14.92
CA GLU A 293 -20.42 -5.26 13.61
C GLU A 293 -20.46 -6.32 12.51
N TRP A 294 -19.59 -7.32 12.55
CA TRP A 294 -19.65 -8.45 11.60
C TRP A 294 -21.01 -9.15 11.63
N GLN A 295 -21.56 -9.43 12.83
CA GLN A 295 -22.88 -10.04 12.96
C GLN A 295 -23.98 -9.16 12.34
N GLU A 296 -23.97 -7.85 12.60
CA GLU A 296 -24.91 -6.88 12.05
C GLU A 296 -24.82 -6.80 10.52
N GLN A 297 -23.60 -6.72 9.98
CA GLN A 297 -23.37 -6.66 8.53
C GLN A 297 -23.82 -7.95 7.83
N ILE A 298 -23.54 -9.12 8.41
CA ILE A 298 -24.01 -10.39 7.84
C ILE A 298 -25.54 -10.44 7.83
N ALA A 299 -26.19 -10.06 8.94
CA ALA A 299 -27.65 -10.03 9.04
C ALA A 299 -28.29 -8.99 8.11
N ARG A 300 -27.58 -7.91 7.78
CA ARG A 300 -28.03 -6.89 6.82
C ARG A 300 -28.00 -7.41 5.39
N PHE A 301 -26.93 -8.09 4.98
CA PHE A 301 -26.72 -8.48 3.59
C PHE A 301 -27.19 -9.89 3.23
N THR A 302 -27.37 -10.78 4.22
CA THR A 302 -27.69 -12.20 4.02
C THR A 302 -28.63 -12.75 5.10
N ASP A 303 -29.28 -13.88 4.80
CA ASP A 303 -30.08 -14.68 5.73
C ASP A 303 -29.26 -15.78 6.44
N LEU A 304 -27.93 -15.76 6.30
CA LEU A 304 -27.06 -16.82 6.78
C LEU A 304 -26.91 -16.79 8.30
N SER A 305 -26.87 -17.97 8.92
CA SER A 305 -26.73 -18.10 10.37
C SER A 305 -25.36 -17.59 10.83
N THR A 306 -25.36 -16.85 11.94
CA THR A 306 -24.15 -16.28 12.55
C THR A 306 -24.05 -16.63 14.02
N ARG A 307 -22.83 -16.87 14.50
CA ARG A 307 -22.55 -17.12 15.92
C ARG A 307 -21.32 -16.36 16.39
N ILE A 308 -21.46 -15.64 17.50
CA ILE A 308 -20.32 -15.07 18.22
C ILE A 308 -19.73 -16.15 19.13
N VAL A 309 -18.43 -16.43 18.99
CA VAL A 309 -17.72 -17.39 19.85
C VAL A 309 -17.12 -16.64 21.05
N GLU A 310 -17.69 -16.87 22.23
CA GLU A 310 -17.31 -16.18 23.46
C GLU A 310 -17.49 -17.05 24.72
N GLY A 311 -17.02 -16.52 25.86
CA GLY A 311 -17.04 -17.23 27.14
C GLY A 311 -15.85 -18.15 27.40
N GLY A 312 -15.95 -18.94 28.48
CA GLY A 312 -14.94 -19.92 28.87
C GLY A 312 -14.77 -21.06 27.85
N ARG A 313 -13.67 -21.80 27.96
CA ARG A 313 -13.28 -22.81 26.94
C ARG A 313 -14.38 -23.82 26.62
N ALA A 314 -15.10 -24.33 27.63
CA ALA A 314 -16.19 -25.29 27.44
C ALA A 314 -17.32 -24.72 26.54
N LYS A 315 -17.74 -23.48 26.77
CA LYS A 315 -18.76 -22.81 25.95
C LYS A 315 -18.28 -22.59 24.52
N ARG A 316 -17.00 -22.21 24.33
CA ARG A 316 -16.42 -22.01 22.99
C ARG A 316 -16.32 -23.32 22.20
N LEU A 317 -15.89 -24.39 22.86
CA LEU A 317 -15.86 -25.74 22.26
C LEU A 317 -17.24 -26.21 21.82
N GLN A 318 -18.28 -25.93 22.62
CA GLN A 318 -19.65 -26.22 22.24
C GLN A 318 -20.09 -25.38 21.03
N ALA A 319 -19.77 -24.08 21.04
CA ALA A 319 -20.10 -23.18 19.93
C ALA A 319 -19.48 -23.61 18.58
N TYR A 320 -18.30 -24.24 18.59
CA TYR A 320 -17.68 -24.83 17.40
C TYR A 320 -18.37 -26.10 16.89
N ARG A 321 -19.10 -26.83 17.75
CA ARG A 321 -19.86 -28.03 17.39
C ARG A 321 -21.24 -27.69 16.85
N ASP A 322 -21.87 -26.67 17.41
CA ASP A 322 -23.20 -26.28 17.01
C ASP A 322 -23.18 -25.73 15.56
N PRO A 323 -24.15 -26.08 14.70
CA PRO A 323 -24.15 -25.62 13.32
C PRO A 323 -24.38 -24.10 13.25
N ALA A 324 -23.52 -23.40 12.53
CA ALA A 324 -23.69 -22.01 12.10
C ALA A 324 -22.81 -21.75 10.87
N PHE A 325 -23.30 -20.98 9.92
CA PHE A 325 -22.55 -20.67 8.71
C PHE A 325 -21.35 -19.76 9.01
N PHE A 326 -21.56 -18.63 9.69
CA PHE A 326 -20.48 -17.75 10.15
C PHE A 326 -20.20 -17.93 11.65
N ASN A 327 -18.93 -18.16 11.98
CA ASN A 327 -18.44 -18.25 13.35
C ASN A 327 -17.45 -17.12 13.62
N LEU A 328 -17.76 -16.23 14.57
CA LEU A 328 -17.02 -14.99 14.82
C LEU A 328 -16.11 -15.14 16.05
N GLY A 329 -14.81 -15.35 15.81
CA GLY A 329 -13.74 -15.45 16.79
C GLY A 329 -12.83 -14.21 16.83
N ASN A 330 -11.93 -14.16 17.82
CA ASN A 330 -10.86 -13.15 17.85
C ASN A 330 -9.47 -13.80 17.82
N TYR A 331 -8.46 -12.99 17.54
CA TYR A 331 -7.07 -13.43 17.39
C TYR A 331 -6.52 -14.12 18.63
N GLU A 332 -6.88 -13.65 19.82
CA GLU A 332 -6.40 -14.17 21.09
C GLU A 332 -6.98 -15.57 21.38
N GLN A 333 -8.22 -15.85 20.94
CA GLN A 333 -8.87 -17.16 21.06
C GLN A 333 -8.25 -18.23 20.15
N VAL A 334 -7.71 -17.85 18.99
CA VAL A 334 -7.08 -18.79 18.05
C VAL A 334 -5.85 -19.47 18.67
N ILE A 335 -5.15 -18.79 19.59
CA ILE A 335 -3.95 -19.33 20.23
C ILE A 335 -4.24 -20.65 20.99
N PRO A 336 -5.17 -20.67 21.97
CA PRO A 336 -5.50 -21.90 22.69
C PRO A 336 -6.48 -22.84 21.95
N ASP A 337 -7.31 -22.32 21.03
CA ASP A 337 -8.40 -23.11 20.43
C ASP A 337 -8.09 -23.60 19.00
N GLY A 338 -6.93 -23.25 18.44
CA GLY A 338 -6.52 -23.62 17.08
C GLY A 338 -6.65 -25.12 16.73
N PRO A 339 -6.24 -26.07 17.59
CA PRO A 339 -6.43 -27.50 17.33
C PRO A 339 -7.90 -27.88 17.18
N GLU A 340 -8.78 -27.35 18.04
CA GLU A 340 -10.22 -27.64 17.98
C GLU A 340 -10.93 -26.89 16.87
N ILE A 341 -10.49 -25.68 16.50
CA ILE A 341 -10.96 -25.02 15.28
C ILE A 341 -10.69 -25.91 14.07
N ASN A 342 -9.49 -26.49 13.98
CA ASN A 342 -9.09 -27.34 12.87
C ASN A 342 -9.71 -28.74 12.86
N GLY A 343 -10.19 -29.25 14.00
CA GLY A 343 -10.69 -30.63 14.13
C GLY A 343 -12.16 -30.75 14.51
N ILE A 344 -12.80 -29.67 14.95
CA ILE A 344 -14.23 -29.62 15.28
C ILE A 344 -14.95 -28.74 14.26
N LEU A 345 -14.54 -27.47 14.15
CA LEU A 345 -15.19 -26.54 13.23
C LEU A 345 -14.84 -26.86 11.77
N GLU A 346 -13.56 -27.17 11.50
CA GLU A 346 -13.05 -27.49 10.16
C GLU A 346 -13.53 -26.47 9.09
N PRO A 347 -13.19 -25.18 9.23
CA PRO A 347 -13.78 -24.14 8.39
C PRO A 347 -13.40 -24.29 6.91
N ASP A 348 -14.39 -24.16 6.02
CA ASP A 348 -14.21 -24.14 4.58
C ASP A 348 -13.57 -22.82 4.12
N VAL A 349 -13.86 -21.72 4.83
CA VAL A 349 -13.25 -20.40 4.63
C VAL A 349 -12.78 -19.81 5.96
N VAL A 350 -11.56 -19.28 6.00
CA VAL A 350 -11.07 -18.43 7.11
C VAL A 350 -10.92 -16.99 6.64
N ILE A 351 -11.63 -16.08 7.30
CA ILE A 351 -11.52 -14.64 7.07
C ILE A 351 -10.70 -14.02 8.19
N LEU A 352 -9.61 -13.34 7.85
CA LEU A 352 -8.82 -12.54 8.79
C LEU A 352 -9.10 -11.07 8.54
N ASP A 353 -9.78 -10.43 9.48
CA ASP A 353 -10.04 -8.99 9.42
C ASP A 353 -8.99 -8.21 10.23
N GLU A 354 -8.64 -7.02 9.78
CA GLU A 354 -7.55 -6.20 10.35
C GLU A 354 -6.23 -7.00 10.47
N ALA A 355 -5.82 -7.61 9.36
CA ALA A 355 -4.69 -8.55 9.30
C ALA A 355 -3.32 -7.96 9.68
N GLN A 356 -3.21 -6.64 9.89
CA GLN A 356 -2.04 -6.04 10.52
C GLN A 356 -1.78 -6.61 11.93
N ARG A 357 -2.78 -7.24 12.57
CA ARG A 357 -2.61 -8.03 13.82
C ARG A 357 -1.58 -9.16 13.70
N ILE A 358 -1.35 -9.70 12.49
CA ILE A 358 -0.38 -10.77 12.24
C ILE A 358 0.88 -10.27 11.50
N LYS A 359 1.14 -8.96 11.49
CA LYS A 359 2.30 -8.36 10.78
C LYS A 359 3.66 -8.86 11.28
N ASN A 360 3.76 -9.22 12.55
CA ASN A 360 4.98 -9.80 13.11
C ASN A 360 4.90 -11.34 13.19
N TRP A 361 5.67 -11.99 12.30
CA TRP A 361 5.72 -13.45 12.17
C TRP A 361 6.19 -14.19 13.44
N GLN A 362 6.92 -13.52 14.34
CA GLN A 362 7.46 -14.14 15.56
C GLN A 362 6.42 -14.27 16.67
N THR A 363 5.30 -13.57 16.57
CA THR A 363 4.28 -13.55 17.63
C THR A 363 3.59 -14.92 17.75
N LYS A 364 3.18 -15.27 18.98
CA LYS A 364 2.38 -16.49 19.22
C LYS A 364 1.09 -16.47 18.41
N THR A 365 0.44 -15.30 18.31
CA THR A 365 -0.76 -15.07 17.50
C THR A 365 -0.54 -15.39 16.03
N ALA A 366 0.49 -14.81 15.39
CA ALA A 366 0.76 -15.06 13.97
C ALA A 366 1.06 -16.55 13.70
N ARG A 367 1.78 -17.23 14.60
CA ARG A 367 2.02 -18.68 14.48
C ARG A 367 0.74 -19.51 14.62
N ALA A 368 -0.13 -19.16 15.55
CA ALA A 368 -1.39 -19.87 15.77
C ALA A 368 -2.34 -19.70 14.57
N VAL A 369 -2.51 -18.47 14.09
CA VAL A 369 -3.32 -18.16 12.90
C VAL A 369 -2.79 -18.89 11.66
N LYS A 370 -1.47 -18.93 11.46
CA LYS A 370 -0.85 -19.68 10.36
C LYS A 370 -1.03 -21.20 10.46
N GLY A 371 -1.39 -21.70 11.63
CA GLY A 371 -1.73 -23.10 11.85
C GLY A 371 -3.18 -23.45 11.48
N LEU A 372 -4.04 -22.47 11.20
CA LEU A 372 -5.42 -22.71 10.77
C LEU A 372 -5.44 -23.31 9.36
N LYS A 373 -6.21 -24.39 9.21
CA LYS A 373 -6.35 -25.13 7.96
C LYS A 373 -7.70 -24.82 7.33
N SER A 374 -7.67 -24.35 6.10
CA SER A 374 -8.87 -24.07 5.31
C SER A 374 -8.52 -23.98 3.83
N PRO A 375 -9.34 -24.52 2.92
CA PRO A 375 -9.15 -24.34 1.48
C PRO A 375 -9.12 -22.86 1.08
N TYR A 376 -10.03 -22.06 1.63
CA TYR A 376 -10.13 -20.64 1.34
C TYR A 376 -9.63 -19.78 2.51
N ALA A 377 -8.91 -18.71 2.20
CA ALA A 377 -8.47 -17.73 3.18
C ALA A 377 -8.61 -16.30 2.65
N PHE A 378 -9.45 -15.49 3.28
CA PHE A 378 -9.64 -14.09 2.92
C PHE A 378 -8.94 -13.21 3.93
N VAL A 379 -7.92 -12.49 3.50
CA VAL A 379 -7.18 -11.59 4.37
C VAL A 379 -7.57 -10.16 4.04
N LEU A 380 -8.13 -9.45 5.01
CA LEU A 380 -8.64 -8.09 4.86
C LEU A 380 -7.78 -7.14 5.67
N THR A 381 -7.27 -6.08 5.03
CA THR A 381 -6.52 -5.02 5.73
C THR A 381 -6.59 -3.73 4.94
N GLY A 382 -6.72 -2.59 5.60
CA GLY A 382 -6.58 -1.28 4.95
C GLY A 382 -5.14 -0.83 4.80
N THR A 383 -4.23 -1.44 5.56
CA THR A 383 -2.84 -1.00 5.74
C THR A 383 -1.93 -2.23 5.75
N PRO A 384 -1.80 -2.95 4.62
CA PRO A 384 -0.96 -4.16 4.54
C PRO A 384 0.53 -3.88 4.81
N LEU A 385 0.96 -2.63 4.65
CA LEU A 385 2.32 -2.15 4.90
C LEU A 385 2.26 -0.84 5.67
N GLU A 386 2.80 -0.81 6.89
CA GLU A 386 2.89 0.41 7.71
C GLU A 386 4.33 0.93 7.71
N ASN A 387 5.31 0.06 8.03
CA ASN A 387 6.67 0.49 8.32
C ASN A 387 7.76 -0.30 7.58
N ARG A 388 7.53 -1.59 7.30
CA ARG A 388 8.56 -2.49 6.76
C ARG A 388 7.94 -3.56 5.87
N ILE A 389 8.59 -3.87 4.75
CA ILE A 389 8.14 -4.93 3.82
C ILE A 389 8.04 -6.33 4.48
N ASP A 390 8.70 -6.54 5.63
CA ASP A 390 8.51 -7.70 6.51
C ASP A 390 7.06 -7.95 6.94
N GLU A 391 6.28 -6.89 7.08
CA GLU A 391 4.88 -6.94 7.52
C GLU A 391 4.02 -7.66 6.48
N VAL A 392 4.25 -7.33 5.19
CA VAL A 392 3.61 -7.99 4.05
C VAL A 392 4.06 -9.45 3.95
N TYR A 393 5.36 -9.73 4.16
CA TYR A 393 5.85 -11.12 4.18
C TYR A 393 5.08 -11.99 5.18
N SER A 394 4.84 -11.47 6.39
CA SER A 394 4.11 -12.25 7.40
C SER A 394 2.69 -12.57 6.97
N ILE A 395 2.00 -11.62 6.36
CA ILE A 395 0.64 -11.79 5.83
C ILE A 395 0.62 -12.78 4.67
N VAL A 396 1.49 -12.58 3.68
CA VAL A 396 1.56 -13.41 2.48
C VAL A 396 1.96 -14.84 2.80
N GLN A 397 2.83 -15.07 3.79
CA GLN A 397 3.16 -16.42 4.24
C GLN A 397 1.94 -17.22 4.71
N TYR A 398 0.88 -16.55 5.21
CA TYR A 398 -0.37 -17.23 5.53
C TYR A 398 -1.16 -17.61 4.26
N LEU A 399 -1.16 -16.76 3.25
CA LEU A 399 -1.84 -17.00 1.98
C LEU A 399 -1.14 -18.08 1.17
N ASP A 400 0.11 -17.85 0.82
CA ASP A 400 0.96 -18.77 0.10
C ASP A 400 2.42 -18.67 0.61
N PRO A 401 2.90 -19.66 1.39
CA PRO A 401 4.28 -19.68 1.87
C PRO A 401 5.32 -19.88 0.76
N GLY A 402 4.91 -20.33 -0.44
CA GLY A 402 5.77 -20.49 -1.61
C GLY A 402 6.01 -19.19 -2.38
N LEU A 403 5.08 -18.24 -2.33
CA LEU A 403 5.11 -17.04 -3.16
C LEU A 403 6.34 -16.15 -2.92
N LEU A 404 6.70 -15.94 -1.65
CA LEU A 404 7.86 -15.14 -1.24
C LEU A 404 9.03 -16.00 -0.74
N GLY A 405 8.86 -17.32 -0.74
CA GLY A 405 9.82 -18.27 -0.20
C GLY A 405 10.05 -18.12 1.31
N PRO A 406 11.11 -18.75 1.84
CA PRO A 406 11.46 -18.67 3.26
C PRO A 406 12.05 -17.29 3.58
N LEU A 407 11.94 -16.89 4.86
CA LEU A 407 12.37 -15.57 5.32
C LEU A 407 13.83 -15.22 4.95
N PHE A 408 14.76 -16.18 4.98
CA PHE A 408 16.15 -15.89 4.61
C PHE A 408 16.29 -15.52 3.12
N ARG A 409 15.54 -16.18 2.23
CA ARG A 409 15.46 -15.84 0.79
C ARG A 409 14.80 -14.49 0.62
N PHE A 410 13.63 -14.27 1.24
CA PHE A 410 12.95 -12.98 1.20
C PHE A 410 13.86 -11.83 1.64
N LYS A 411 14.59 -12.02 2.76
CA LYS A 411 15.55 -11.04 3.26
C LYS A 411 16.66 -10.78 2.27
N ARG A 412 17.25 -11.83 1.70
CA ARG A 412 18.27 -11.68 0.68
C ARG A 412 17.72 -10.97 -0.55
N ASP A 413 16.56 -11.35 -1.05
CA ASP A 413 16.04 -10.89 -2.35
C ASP A 413 15.58 -9.43 -2.30
N PHE A 414 15.04 -8.97 -1.16
CA PHE A 414 14.39 -7.65 -1.05
C PHE A 414 15.04 -6.66 -0.08
N TYR A 415 16.06 -7.08 0.66
CA TYR A 415 16.89 -6.17 1.47
C TYR A 415 18.32 -6.09 0.93
N GLN A 416 18.87 -4.88 0.98
CA GLN A 416 20.30 -4.66 1.01
C GLN A 416 20.81 -4.94 2.42
N LEU A 417 21.80 -5.84 2.54
CA LEU A 417 22.35 -6.29 3.81
C LEU A 417 23.77 -5.76 3.99
N ASP A 418 24.14 -5.38 5.21
CA ASP A 418 25.54 -5.06 5.57
C ASP A 418 26.41 -6.33 5.68
N GLU A 419 27.71 -6.14 5.95
CA GLU A 419 28.68 -7.21 6.17
C GLU A 419 28.29 -8.17 7.32
N ARG A 420 27.49 -7.68 8.27
CA ARG A 420 26.98 -8.45 9.41
C ARG A 420 25.60 -9.06 9.15
N GLY A 421 25.11 -9.00 7.90
CA GLY A 421 23.83 -9.53 7.46
C GLY A 421 22.61 -8.78 8.01
N ARG A 422 22.76 -7.51 8.41
CA ARG A 422 21.66 -6.69 8.91
C ARG A 422 21.04 -5.88 7.76
N PRO A 423 19.70 -5.76 7.71
CA PRO A 423 19.01 -4.91 6.76
C PRO A 423 19.46 -3.44 6.86
N VAL A 424 19.99 -2.89 5.77
CA VAL A 424 20.37 -1.47 5.62
C VAL A 424 19.36 -0.73 4.76
N ASP A 425 18.99 -1.30 3.62
CA ASP A 425 18.05 -0.70 2.67
C ASP A 425 17.20 -1.73 1.94
N TYR A 426 16.31 -1.28 1.05
CA TYR A 426 15.51 -2.12 0.18
C TYR A 426 16.17 -2.35 -1.18
N ARG A 427 15.82 -3.46 -1.83
CA ARG A 427 16.16 -3.74 -3.24
C ARG A 427 15.04 -4.53 -3.92
N ASN A 428 15.01 -4.55 -5.25
CA ASN A 428 14.09 -5.36 -6.05
C ASN A 428 12.59 -5.18 -5.68
N LEU A 429 12.16 -3.96 -5.35
CA LEU A 429 10.78 -3.68 -4.93
C LEU A 429 9.76 -3.89 -6.06
N GLU A 430 10.14 -3.65 -7.31
CA GLU A 430 9.30 -3.94 -8.49
C GLU A 430 8.97 -5.44 -8.60
N GLU A 431 9.97 -6.31 -8.37
CA GLU A 431 9.78 -7.75 -8.36
C GLU A 431 8.87 -8.19 -7.20
N LEU A 432 8.99 -7.52 -6.04
CA LEU A 432 8.07 -7.75 -4.92
C LEU A 432 6.64 -7.40 -5.32
N HIS A 433 6.41 -6.22 -5.90
CA HIS A 433 5.09 -5.80 -6.39
C HIS A 433 4.51 -6.81 -7.39
N ARG A 434 5.29 -7.20 -8.39
CA ARG A 434 4.90 -8.18 -9.41
C ARG A 434 4.50 -9.53 -8.82
N ARG A 435 5.22 -10.02 -7.80
CA ARG A 435 4.87 -11.27 -7.09
C ARG A 435 3.59 -11.14 -6.26
N LEU A 436 3.29 -9.97 -5.72
CA LEU A 436 2.09 -9.75 -4.91
C LEU A 436 0.80 -9.63 -5.76
N GLY A 437 0.91 -9.12 -6.99
CA GLY A 437 -0.23 -8.85 -7.87
C GLY A 437 -1.28 -9.96 -7.97
N PRO A 438 -0.91 -11.24 -8.19
CA PRO A 438 -1.88 -12.32 -8.32
C PRO A 438 -2.71 -12.62 -7.06
N VAL A 439 -2.16 -12.34 -5.87
CA VAL A 439 -2.83 -12.65 -4.59
C VAL A 439 -3.43 -11.42 -3.92
N MET A 440 -3.08 -10.21 -4.36
CA MET A 440 -3.45 -8.96 -3.72
C MET A 440 -4.29 -8.07 -4.65
N LEU A 441 -5.44 -7.63 -4.16
CA LEU A 441 -6.21 -6.55 -4.76
C LEU A 441 -6.17 -5.34 -3.83
N ARG A 442 -5.78 -4.18 -4.36
CA ARG A 442 -5.69 -2.91 -3.63
C ARG A 442 -6.21 -1.78 -4.51
N ARG A 443 -7.16 -1.01 -3.95
CA ARG A 443 -7.74 0.18 -4.59
C ARG A 443 -7.77 1.33 -3.61
N ARG A 444 -7.65 2.55 -4.13
CA ARG A 444 -7.67 3.78 -3.35
C ARG A 444 -8.97 4.54 -3.52
N LYS A 445 -9.32 5.36 -2.54
CA LYS A 445 -10.52 6.22 -2.59
C LYS A 445 -10.47 7.21 -3.76
N ARG A 446 -9.31 7.81 -4.04
CA ARG A 446 -9.10 8.70 -5.19
C ARG A 446 -9.36 8.05 -6.54
N GLU A 447 -9.25 6.73 -6.63
CA GLU A 447 -9.48 5.99 -7.88
C GLU A 447 -10.97 5.66 -8.10
N ILE A 448 -11.80 5.98 -7.10
CA ILE A 448 -13.25 5.76 -7.09
C ILE A 448 -13.99 6.97 -6.51
N GLU A 449 -13.38 8.16 -6.61
CA GLU A 449 -13.83 9.38 -5.94
C GLU A 449 -15.25 9.78 -6.37
N ASP A 450 -15.58 9.55 -7.64
CA ASP A 450 -16.93 9.73 -8.22
C ASP A 450 -18.03 8.90 -7.52
N GLN A 451 -17.66 7.97 -6.63
CA GLN A 451 -18.58 7.06 -5.92
C GLN A 451 -18.58 7.26 -4.39
N LEU A 452 -17.91 8.29 -3.86
CA LEU A 452 -17.84 8.62 -2.43
C LEU A 452 -18.36 10.05 -2.15
N PRO A 453 -18.90 10.33 -0.95
CA PRO A 453 -19.28 11.70 -0.58
C PRO A 453 -18.05 12.61 -0.43
N ALA A 454 -18.23 13.90 -0.72
CA ALA A 454 -17.19 14.91 -0.57
C ALA A 454 -16.63 14.96 0.87
N ARG A 455 -15.31 15.17 0.99
CA ARG A 455 -14.59 15.32 2.26
C ARG A 455 -13.88 16.67 2.27
N THR A 456 -14.04 17.40 3.37
CA THR A 456 -13.25 18.62 3.65
C THR A 456 -12.36 18.35 4.85
N VAL A 457 -11.08 18.73 4.78
CA VAL A 457 -10.15 18.65 5.91
C VAL A 457 -9.73 20.07 6.27
N THR A 458 -10.01 20.48 7.50
CA THR A 458 -9.66 21.79 8.03
C THR A 458 -8.74 21.60 9.24
N ASN A 459 -7.62 22.31 9.26
CA ASN A 459 -6.72 22.34 10.41
C ASN A 459 -6.92 23.68 11.14
N TYR A 460 -7.25 23.63 12.42
CA TYR A 460 -7.35 24.80 13.30
C TYR A 460 -6.08 24.88 14.12
N PHE A 461 -5.40 26.01 14.01
CA PHE A 461 -4.16 26.27 14.74
C PHE A 461 -4.49 27.01 16.03
N VAL A 462 -4.07 26.45 17.16
CA VAL A 462 -4.41 26.95 18.50
C VAL A 462 -3.14 27.34 19.23
N ALA A 463 -3.04 28.60 19.65
CA ALA A 463 -1.91 29.10 20.41
C ALA A 463 -1.89 28.55 21.85
N MET A 464 -0.71 28.24 22.39
CA MET A 464 -0.56 27.83 23.79
C MET A 464 -0.77 28.99 24.76
N THR A 465 -1.38 28.71 25.91
CA THR A 465 -1.36 29.62 27.07
C THR A 465 0.08 29.81 27.60
N ALA A 466 0.29 30.84 28.42
CA ALA A 466 1.61 31.10 29.02
C ALA A 466 2.09 29.93 29.88
N GLU A 467 1.21 29.34 30.68
CA GLU A 467 1.51 28.19 31.55
C GLU A 467 1.80 26.93 30.73
N GLN A 468 1.00 26.66 29.69
CA GLN A 468 1.26 25.56 28.76
C GLN A 468 2.62 25.70 28.09
N ARG A 469 2.94 26.89 27.59
CA ARG A 469 4.21 27.20 26.93
C ARG A 469 5.40 26.98 27.87
N LEU A 470 5.30 27.43 29.11
CA LEU A 470 6.34 27.24 30.13
C LEU A 470 6.64 25.75 30.36
N ARG A 471 5.59 24.93 30.57
CA ARG A 471 5.73 23.48 30.78
C ARG A 471 6.26 22.78 29.53
N TYR A 472 5.78 23.18 28.36
CA TYR A 472 6.23 22.62 27.08
C TYR A 472 7.73 22.86 26.87
N GLN A 473 8.20 24.09 27.09
CA GLN A 473 9.60 24.48 26.91
C GLN A 473 10.55 23.72 27.85
N ASP A 474 10.15 23.40 29.09
CA ASP A 474 10.97 22.57 29.98
C ASP A 474 11.19 21.15 29.41
N TYR A 475 10.14 20.52 28.87
CA TYR A 475 10.28 19.21 28.22
C TYR A 475 11.06 19.30 26.90
N GLU A 476 10.83 20.34 26.11
CA GLU A 476 11.53 20.57 24.85
C GLU A 476 13.03 20.77 25.08
N ALA A 477 13.43 21.57 26.07
CA ALA A 477 14.83 21.77 26.43
C ALA A 477 15.51 20.45 26.85
N ARG A 478 14.81 19.60 27.60
CA ARG A 478 15.31 18.27 27.99
C ARG A 478 15.46 17.36 26.77
N ALA A 479 14.46 17.32 25.89
CA ALA A 479 14.50 16.53 24.65
C ALA A 479 15.62 17.00 23.72
N ALA A 480 15.79 18.31 23.55
CA ALA A 480 16.84 18.92 22.74
C ALA A 480 18.25 18.53 23.22
N ARG A 481 18.49 18.45 24.54
CA ARG A 481 19.77 17.98 25.09
C ARG A 481 20.09 16.54 24.68
N LEU A 482 19.11 15.64 24.74
CA LEU A 482 19.32 14.25 24.29
C LEU A 482 19.48 14.16 22.78
N LEU A 483 18.78 14.99 22.01
CA LEU A 483 18.98 15.08 20.56
C LEU A 483 20.37 15.58 20.20
N ALA A 484 20.91 16.57 20.90
CA ALA A 484 22.29 17.02 20.71
C ALA A 484 23.31 15.89 21.01
N VAL A 485 23.04 15.05 22.01
CA VAL A 485 23.84 13.83 22.25
C VAL A 485 23.69 12.85 21.08
N ALA A 486 22.48 12.67 20.56
CA ALA A 486 22.19 11.79 19.45
C ALA A 486 22.94 12.15 18.16
N ARG A 487 23.15 13.45 17.90
CA ARG A 487 23.98 13.96 16.79
C ARG A 487 25.44 13.50 16.87
N ARG A 488 25.97 13.37 18.09
CA ARG A 488 27.38 13.00 18.33
C ARG A 488 27.58 11.49 18.45
N ARG A 489 26.62 10.79 19.07
CA ARG A 489 26.67 9.33 19.26
C ARG A 489 25.28 8.73 19.34
N SER A 490 25.17 7.43 19.09
CA SER A 490 23.93 6.71 19.35
C SER A 490 23.49 6.79 20.82
N LEU A 491 22.20 7.01 21.05
CA LEU A 491 21.59 7.03 22.38
C LEU A 491 21.59 5.64 23.01
N THR A 492 21.84 5.58 24.33
CA THR A 492 21.62 4.36 25.11
C THR A 492 20.13 4.03 25.17
N LYS A 493 19.78 2.80 25.60
CA LYS A 493 18.36 2.43 25.78
C LYS A 493 17.65 3.37 26.76
N GLU A 494 18.27 3.68 27.89
CA GLU A 494 17.69 4.57 28.91
C GLU A 494 17.55 6.01 28.44
N GLU A 495 18.50 6.52 27.67
CA GLU A 495 18.39 7.85 27.05
C GLU A 495 17.27 7.88 26.02
N PHE A 496 17.18 6.87 25.16
CA PHE A 496 16.10 6.77 24.18
C PHE A 496 14.72 6.70 24.86
N ASP A 497 14.58 5.87 25.90
CA ASP A 497 13.34 5.73 26.65
C ASP A 497 12.96 7.06 27.36
N ARG A 498 13.94 7.85 27.85
CA ARG A 498 13.71 9.20 28.38
C ARG A 498 13.26 10.19 27.31
N LEU A 499 13.90 10.19 26.15
CA LEU A 499 13.50 11.03 25.02
C LEU A 499 12.03 10.75 24.65
N GLN A 500 11.65 9.48 24.51
CA GLN A 500 10.27 9.10 24.20
C GLN A 500 9.27 9.60 25.26
N LYS A 501 9.64 9.53 26.54
CA LYS A 501 8.80 10.07 27.64
C LYS A 501 8.60 11.58 27.50
N TRP A 502 9.66 12.35 27.26
CA TRP A 502 9.52 13.80 27.14
C TRP A 502 8.72 14.22 25.91
N LEU A 503 8.88 13.53 24.78
CA LEU A 503 8.03 13.77 23.60
C LEU A 503 6.55 13.45 23.87
N ALA A 504 6.27 12.41 24.65
CA ALA A 504 4.91 12.11 25.08
C ALA A 504 4.36 13.21 26.01
N CYS A 505 5.16 13.69 26.97
CA CYS A 505 4.79 14.82 27.82
C CYS A 505 4.52 16.09 27.00
N MET A 506 5.37 16.42 26.01
CA MET A 506 5.16 17.54 25.10
C MET A 506 3.80 17.45 24.40
N ARG A 507 3.42 16.26 23.88
CA ARG A 507 2.11 16.04 23.26
C ARG A 507 0.95 16.19 24.24
N MET A 508 1.09 15.63 25.44
CA MET A 508 0.08 15.78 26.48
C MET A 508 -0.13 17.27 26.82
N THR A 509 0.95 18.05 26.95
CA THR A 509 0.87 19.50 27.20
C THR A 509 0.24 20.28 26.04
N CYS A 510 0.42 19.82 24.78
CA CYS A 510 -0.24 20.44 23.61
C CYS A 510 -1.76 20.35 23.70
N ASP A 511 -2.30 19.24 24.21
CA ASP A 511 -3.73 19.12 24.51
C ASP A 511 -4.09 19.93 25.76
N THR A 512 -3.53 19.53 26.91
CA THR A 512 -3.73 20.23 28.18
C THR A 512 -2.73 19.76 29.24
N PRO A 513 -2.20 20.67 30.09
CA PRO A 513 -1.42 20.29 31.27
C PRO A 513 -2.19 19.37 32.22
N TYR A 514 -3.54 19.40 32.20
CA TYR A 514 -4.40 18.57 33.04
C TYR A 514 -4.10 17.07 32.93
N ILE A 515 -3.63 16.63 31.77
CA ILE A 515 -3.25 15.23 31.55
C ILE A 515 -2.10 14.83 32.47
N LEU A 516 -1.12 15.72 32.69
CA LEU A 516 0.06 15.49 33.51
C LEU A 516 -0.09 15.97 34.96
N ASP A 517 -0.89 17.01 35.18
CA ASP A 517 -1.06 17.71 36.45
C ASP A 517 -2.52 18.13 36.63
N ASN A 518 -3.22 17.48 37.55
CA ASN A 518 -4.66 17.65 37.74
C ASN A 518 -5.06 19.05 38.20
N ASP A 519 -4.12 19.83 38.73
CA ASP A 519 -4.39 21.13 39.31
C ASP A 519 -4.40 22.23 38.22
N CYS A 520 -3.82 21.97 37.06
CA CYS A 520 -3.77 22.91 35.93
C CYS A 520 -4.81 22.52 34.86
N ARG A 521 -5.88 23.32 34.76
CA ARG A 521 -7.00 23.08 33.83
C ARG A 521 -6.95 23.92 32.55
N ASP A 522 -5.84 24.62 32.30
CA ASP A 522 -5.64 25.41 31.08
C ASP A 522 -5.79 24.54 29.81
N CYS A 523 -6.71 24.91 28.94
CA CYS A 523 -6.95 24.18 27.70
C CYS A 523 -7.51 25.10 26.59
N PRO A 524 -6.65 25.79 25.82
CA PRO A 524 -7.09 26.66 24.74
C PRO A 524 -7.74 25.87 23.59
N LYS A 525 -7.40 24.58 23.42
CA LYS A 525 -8.09 23.69 22.48
C LYS A 525 -9.55 23.44 22.88
N LEU A 526 -9.88 23.51 24.18
CA LEU A 526 -11.25 23.34 24.66
C LEU A 526 -12.10 24.57 24.34
N GLU A 527 -11.53 25.77 24.46
CA GLU A 527 -12.16 27.04 24.06
C GLU A 527 -12.45 27.05 22.55
N GLU A 528 -11.47 26.67 21.72
CA GLU A 528 -11.69 26.55 20.27
C GLU A 528 -12.72 25.47 19.93
N LEU A 529 -12.68 24.33 20.65
CA LEU A 529 -13.65 23.25 20.48
C LEU A 529 -15.07 23.71 20.80
N GLU A 530 -15.27 24.54 21.81
CA GLU A 530 -16.59 25.09 22.17
C GLU A 530 -17.20 25.86 20.98
N GLY A 531 -16.44 26.74 20.36
CA GLY A 531 -16.86 27.48 19.17
C GLY A 531 -17.20 26.55 18.00
N ILE A 532 -16.32 25.59 17.70
CA ILE A 532 -16.54 24.59 16.64
C ILE A 532 -17.80 23.76 16.91
N LEU A 533 -18.00 23.30 18.15
CA LEU A 533 -19.18 22.52 18.52
C LEU A 533 -20.44 23.35 18.40
N ALA A 534 -20.42 24.62 18.83
CA ALA A 534 -21.56 25.53 18.70
C ALA A 534 -21.97 25.72 17.23
N ASP A 535 -20.99 25.98 16.34
CA ASP A 535 -21.24 26.19 14.91
C ASP A 535 -21.84 24.96 14.24
N PHE A 536 -21.23 23.79 14.42
CA PHE A 536 -21.71 22.56 13.75
C PHE A 536 -22.99 22.02 14.38
N LEU A 537 -23.18 22.17 15.69
CA LEU A 537 -24.39 21.67 16.35
C LEU A 537 -25.58 22.63 16.22
N ALA A 538 -25.38 23.85 15.72
CA ALA A 538 -26.47 24.73 15.31
C ALA A 538 -27.33 24.11 14.20
N GLU A 539 -26.73 23.32 13.31
CA GLU A 539 -27.47 22.57 12.28
C GLU A 539 -28.26 21.41 12.92
N PRO A 540 -29.60 21.36 12.74
CA PRO A 540 -30.39 20.24 13.21
C PRO A 540 -29.91 18.92 12.60
N HIS A 541 -29.79 17.87 13.42
CA HIS A 541 -29.33 16.53 13.02
C HIS A 541 -27.84 16.39 12.66
N CYS A 542 -27.01 17.40 12.93
CA CYS A 542 -25.55 17.24 12.87
C CYS A 542 -25.07 16.39 14.06
N LYS A 543 -24.27 15.36 13.78
CA LYS A 543 -23.67 14.47 14.78
C LYS A 543 -22.15 14.52 14.66
N VAL A 544 -21.50 14.73 15.79
CA VAL A 544 -20.06 15.01 15.89
C VAL A 544 -19.36 13.87 16.63
N ILE A 545 -18.20 13.44 16.12
CA ILE A 545 -17.31 12.51 16.82
C ILE A 545 -16.04 13.25 17.21
N VAL A 546 -15.71 13.21 18.50
CA VAL A 546 -14.47 13.78 19.04
C VAL A 546 -13.52 12.65 19.40
N PHE A 547 -12.33 12.67 18.82
CA PHE A 547 -11.25 11.72 19.10
C PHE A 547 -10.13 12.34 19.92
N SER A 548 -9.65 11.59 20.90
CA SER A 548 -8.38 11.86 21.58
C SER A 548 -7.63 10.57 21.97
N GLU A 549 -6.30 10.61 21.99
CA GLU A 549 -5.43 9.58 22.58
C GLU A 549 -5.59 9.53 24.11
N TRP A 550 -5.96 10.63 24.76
CA TRP A 550 -5.93 10.77 26.21
C TRP A 550 -7.35 10.84 26.81
N VAL A 551 -7.67 9.88 27.68
CA VAL A 551 -8.99 9.81 28.34
C VAL A 551 -9.30 11.08 29.15
N ARG A 552 -8.29 11.65 29.80
CA ARG A 552 -8.41 12.91 30.55
C ARG A 552 -8.80 14.11 29.71
N MET A 553 -8.37 14.17 28.46
CA MET A 553 -8.82 15.21 27.53
C MET A 553 -10.31 15.02 27.23
N LEU A 554 -10.75 13.78 27.01
CA LEU A 554 -12.17 13.47 26.82
C LEU A 554 -13.02 13.77 28.07
N GLU A 555 -12.45 13.63 29.28
CA GLU A 555 -13.11 14.04 30.53
C GLU A 555 -13.44 15.54 30.53
N LEU A 556 -12.49 16.39 30.14
CA LEU A 556 -12.73 17.84 30.00
C LEU A 556 -13.76 18.15 28.91
N VAL A 557 -13.70 17.46 27.77
CA VAL A 557 -14.72 17.62 26.72
C VAL A 557 -16.10 17.18 27.21
N GLY A 558 -16.17 16.15 28.04
CA GLY A 558 -17.40 15.71 28.68
C GLY A 558 -17.92 16.66 29.77
N GLU A 559 -17.05 17.48 30.38
CA GLU A 559 -17.42 18.61 31.23
C GLU A 559 -18.02 19.74 30.37
N LEU A 560 -17.30 20.17 29.33
CA LEU A 560 -17.78 21.18 28.37
C LEU A 560 -19.14 20.80 27.75
N ALA A 561 -19.30 19.55 27.32
CA ALA A 561 -20.56 19.08 26.75
C ALA A 561 -21.73 19.24 27.74
N ARG A 562 -21.50 19.00 29.05
CA ARG A 562 -22.54 19.21 30.07
C ARG A 562 -22.84 20.68 30.31
N GLU A 563 -21.84 21.55 30.24
CA GLU A 563 -22.02 23.00 30.35
C GLU A 563 -22.82 23.56 29.17
N MET A 564 -22.65 22.97 27.98
CA MET A 564 -23.41 23.28 26.76
C MET A 564 -24.78 22.58 26.68
N ASP A 565 -25.19 21.82 27.71
CA ASP A 565 -26.41 21.00 27.74
C ASP A 565 -26.50 19.98 26.58
N LEU A 566 -25.35 19.39 26.22
CA LEU A 566 -25.20 18.39 25.17
C LEU A 566 -25.08 16.99 25.75
N ASP A 567 -25.90 16.06 25.25
CA ASP A 567 -25.77 14.65 25.56
C ASP A 567 -24.61 14.01 24.76
N ALA A 568 -23.77 13.26 25.48
CA ALA A 568 -22.56 12.66 24.94
C ALA A 568 -22.48 11.16 25.23
N ALA A 569 -22.35 10.36 24.16
CA ALA A 569 -22.04 8.94 24.25
C ALA A 569 -20.54 8.71 24.44
N TRP A 570 -20.18 7.64 25.16
CA TRP A 570 -18.78 7.36 25.51
C TRP A 570 -18.25 6.06 24.91
N HIS A 571 -17.05 6.14 24.32
CA HIS A 571 -16.32 4.99 23.81
C HIS A 571 -14.83 5.01 24.23
N THR A 572 -14.56 4.57 25.45
CA THR A 572 -13.20 4.44 25.98
C THR A 572 -12.86 3.00 26.39
N GLY A 573 -11.58 2.76 26.69
CA GLY A 573 -11.06 1.45 27.09
C GLY A 573 -11.68 0.90 28.38
N ASP A 574 -12.15 1.78 29.26
CA ASP A 574 -12.68 1.43 30.58
C ASP A 574 -14.17 1.10 30.56
N VAL A 575 -14.89 1.46 29.48
CA VAL A 575 -16.31 1.11 29.33
C VAL A 575 -16.45 -0.41 29.15
N PRO A 576 -17.29 -1.12 29.91
CA PRO A 576 -17.53 -2.55 29.70
C PRO A 576 -18.09 -2.85 28.29
N GLN A 577 -17.72 -3.99 27.70
CA GLN A 577 -18.07 -4.32 26.31
C GLN A 577 -19.59 -4.29 26.04
N ALA A 578 -20.41 -4.75 26.98
CA ALA A 578 -21.88 -4.71 26.85
C ALA A 578 -22.40 -3.26 26.79
N ARG A 579 -21.87 -2.37 27.65
CA ARG A 579 -22.25 -0.95 27.70
C ARG A 579 -21.79 -0.20 26.43
N ARG A 580 -20.60 -0.52 25.89
CA ARG A 580 -20.11 0.09 24.63
C ARG A 580 -21.09 -0.05 23.48
N ARG A 581 -21.78 -1.19 23.35
CA ARG A 581 -22.79 -1.37 22.30
C ARG A 581 -24.01 -0.49 22.51
N ALA A 582 -24.45 -0.33 23.76
CA ALA A 582 -25.57 0.53 24.10
C ALA A 582 -25.25 2.00 23.76
N GLU A 583 -24.07 2.50 24.13
CA GLU A 583 -23.61 3.86 23.81
C GLU A 583 -23.55 4.11 22.30
N ILE A 584 -23.02 3.15 21.51
CA ILE A 584 -22.96 3.30 20.05
C ILE A 584 -24.36 3.30 19.43
N ARG A 585 -25.26 2.43 19.89
CA ARG A 585 -26.65 2.42 19.41
C ARG A 585 -27.36 3.71 19.76
N ARG A 586 -27.19 4.21 20.98
CA ARG A 586 -27.69 5.51 21.42
C ARG A 586 -27.21 6.61 20.48
N PHE A 587 -25.90 6.73 20.25
CA PHE A 587 -25.37 7.72 19.31
C PHE A 587 -25.88 7.55 17.87
N LYS A 588 -26.20 6.34 17.40
CA LYS A 588 -26.76 6.13 16.06
C LYS A 588 -28.24 6.50 15.98
N ASP A 589 -29.04 5.94 16.88
CA ASP A 589 -30.49 5.85 16.79
C ASP A 589 -31.22 7.00 17.52
N ASP A 590 -30.59 7.55 18.57
CA ASP A 590 -31.13 8.66 19.36
C ASP A 590 -30.83 10.00 18.66
N PRO A 591 -31.83 10.80 18.27
CA PRO A 591 -31.62 12.12 17.66
C PRO A 591 -30.97 13.14 18.61
N ASP A 592 -31.20 13.00 19.92
CA ASP A 592 -30.73 13.96 20.93
C ASP A 592 -29.28 13.69 21.35
N CYS A 593 -28.82 12.44 21.19
CA CYS A 593 -27.43 12.06 21.39
C CYS A 593 -26.58 12.45 20.17
N ARG A 594 -26.05 13.66 20.19
CA ARG A 594 -25.37 14.28 19.04
C ARG A 594 -23.85 14.28 19.12
N LEU A 595 -23.28 13.94 20.28
CA LEU A 595 -21.84 13.91 20.51
C LEU A 595 -21.35 12.51 20.87
N LEU A 596 -20.26 12.05 20.26
CA LEU A 596 -19.56 10.82 20.63
C LEU A 596 -18.12 11.11 21.03
N LEU A 597 -17.75 10.77 22.25
CA LEU A 597 -16.39 10.88 22.77
C LEU A 597 -15.68 9.53 22.66
N SER A 598 -14.66 9.45 21.81
CA SER A 598 -13.96 8.19 21.54
C SER A 598 -12.46 8.31 21.77
N SER A 599 -11.91 7.37 22.54
CA SER A 599 -10.45 7.23 22.57
C SER A 599 -9.93 6.47 21.35
N ASP A 600 -8.61 6.34 21.24
CA ASP A 600 -7.92 5.51 20.24
C ASP A 600 -8.47 4.05 20.19
N SER A 601 -9.13 3.58 21.25
CA SER A 601 -9.80 2.28 21.29
C SER A 601 -11.00 2.14 20.33
N GLY A 602 -11.65 3.25 19.96
CA GLY A 602 -12.75 3.29 18.98
C GLY A 602 -12.31 3.54 17.53
N SER A 603 -11.02 3.83 17.31
CA SER A 603 -10.46 4.04 15.95
C SER A 603 -10.51 2.77 15.07
N VAL A 604 -10.65 1.59 15.68
CA VAL A 604 -10.65 0.30 14.98
C VAL A 604 -12.06 -0.29 14.89
N GLY A 605 -12.53 -0.37 13.64
CA GLY A 605 -13.66 -1.16 13.13
C GLY A 605 -15.09 -0.81 13.57
N LEU A 606 -15.34 0.33 14.23
CA LEU A 606 -16.71 0.85 14.41
C LEU A 606 -17.30 1.41 13.10
N ASN A 607 -18.62 1.28 12.90
CA ASN A 607 -19.35 1.97 11.83
C ASN A 607 -20.11 3.18 12.40
N LEU A 608 -19.66 4.40 12.11
CA LEU A 608 -20.20 5.65 12.67
C LEU A 608 -20.67 6.63 11.58
N GLN A 609 -21.24 6.09 10.50
CA GLN A 609 -21.82 6.85 9.38
C GLN A 609 -22.98 7.78 9.78
N ALA A 610 -23.49 7.68 11.01
CA ALA A 610 -24.43 8.65 11.54
C ALA A 610 -23.80 10.05 11.70
N ALA A 611 -22.47 10.13 11.82
CA ALA A 611 -21.75 11.38 11.98
C ALA A 611 -21.34 12.00 10.63
N ASN A 612 -21.42 13.32 10.59
CA ASN A 612 -20.98 14.17 9.48
C ASN A 612 -19.74 15.02 9.85
N VAL A 613 -19.37 15.09 11.13
CA VAL A 613 -18.18 15.82 11.59
C VAL A 613 -17.28 14.91 12.42
N VAL A 614 -15.98 14.95 12.12
CA VAL A 614 -14.93 14.25 12.88
C VAL A 614 -13.92 15.27 13.38
N ILE A 615 -13.81 15.43 14.68
CA ILE A 615 -12.87 16.33 15.34
C ILE A 615 -11.76 15.50 15.98
N ASN A 616 -10.51 15.76 15.61
CA ASN A 616 -9.32 15.21 16.24
C ASN A 616 -8.70 16.29 17.14
N LEU A 617 -8.70 16.04 18.45
CA LEU A 617 -8.06 16.94 19.41
C LEU A 617 -6.54 16.81 19.39
N ASP A 618 -6.05 15.58 19.16
CA ASP A 618 -4.64 15.28 18.97
C ASP A 618 -4.40 14.53 17.67
N LEU A 619 -3.20 14.71 17.11
CA LEU A 619 -2.75 14.02 15.90
C LEU A 619 -1.89 12.81 16.25
N PRO A 620 -2.24 11.59 15.81
CA PRO A 620 -1.41 10.41 16.04
C PRO A 620 -0.16 10.44 15.16
N TRP A 621 0.97 9.95 15.68
CA TRP A 621 2.24 9.82 14.94
C TRP A 621 2.16 8.94 13.69
N ASN A 622 1.17 8.07 13.59
CA ASN A 622 0.99 7.18 12.46
C ASN A 622 -0.15 7.72 11.58
N PRO A 623 0.12 8.15 10.32
CA PRO A 623 -0.92 8.62 9.41
C PRO A 623 -2.06 7.61 9.23
N ALA A 624 -1.73 6.31 9.25
CA ALA A 624 -2.72 5.25 9.15
C ALA A 624 -3.75 5.28 10.28
N LYS A 625 -3.35 5.67 11.51
CA LYS A 625 -4.29 5.81 12.63
C LYS A 625 -5.22 7.01 12.45
N LEU A 626 -4.72 8.12 11.93
CA LEU A 626 -5.55 9.29 11.64
C LEU A 626 -6.61 8.96 10.58
N GLU A 627 -6.20 8.34 9.48
CA GLU A 627 -7.13 7.87 8.45
C GLU A 627 -8.09 6.78 8.98
N GLN A 628 -7.66 5.95 9.95
CA GLN A 628 -8.56 5.02 10.65
C GLN A 628 -9.69 5.74 11.38
N ARG A 629 -9.40 6.85 12.09
CA ARG A 629 -10.37 7.70 12.78
C ARG A 629 -11.34 8.34 11.79
N ILE A 630 -10.81 8.98 10.74
CA ILE A 630 -11.61 9.67 9.71
C ILE A 630 -12.53 8.68 8.98
N ALA A 631 -12.01 7.51 8.61
CA ALA A 631 -12.77 6.46 7.96
C ALA A 631 -13.82 5.79 8.87
N ARG A 632 -14.08 6.28 10.10
CA ARG A 632 -15.25 5.87 10.91
C ARG A 632 -16.54 6.52 10.41
N ALA A 633 -16.47 7.81 10.09
CA ALA A 633 -17.59 8.61 9.58
C ALA A 633 -17.56 8.69 8.05
N TRP A 634 -16.39 8.97 7.47
CA TRP A 634 -16.21 9.07 6.02
C TRP A 634 -16.10 7.69 5.37
N ARG A 635 -17.27 7.12 5.06
CA ARG A 635 -17.45 5.78 4.49
C ARG A 635 -18.52 5.80 3.41
N LYS A 636 -18.46 4.83 2.50
CA LYS A 636 -19.45 4.63 1.45
C LYS A 636 -20.88 4.41 1.97
N TYR A 637 -21.88 5.02 1.31
CA TYR A 637 -23.28 5.17 1.76
C TYR A 637 -23.51 6.28 2.79
N GLN A 638 -22.47 7.03 3.14
CA GLN A 638 -22.68 8.37 3.68
C GLN A 638 -23.11 9.28 2.52
N HIS A 639 -24.24 9.95 2.67
CA HIS A 639 -24.79 10.85 1.65
C HIS A 639 -24.44 12.32 1.92
N ARG A 640 -24.03 12.63 3.17
CA ARG A 640 -23.62 13.97 3.59
C ARG A 640 -22.11 14.15 3.40
N SER A 641 -21.68 15.37 3.09
CA SER A 641 -20.27 15.71 3.15
C SER A 641 -19.73 15.47 4.56
N VAL A 642 -18.50 14.98 4.67
CA VAL A 642 -17.85 14.76 5.97
C VAL A 642 -16.77 15.80 6.18
N SER A 643 -16.94 16.60 7.23
CA SER A 643 -15.96 17.59 7.67
C SER A 643 -15.01 16.97 8.68
N VAL A 644 -13.72 16.96 8.37
CA VAL A 644 -12.66 16.53 9.27
C VAL A 644 -11.95 17.76 9.80
N ILE A 645 -11.90 17.87 11.12
CA ILE A 645 -11.33 19.00 11.84
C ILE A 645 -10.17 18.48 12.67
N ASN A 646 -9.00 19.06 12.50
CA ASN A 646 -7.84 18.75 13.32
C ASN A 646 -7.45 19.98 14.11
N LEU A 647 -7.46 19.89 15.44
CA LEU A 647 -6.91 20.93 16.30
C LEU A 647 -5.41 20.69 16.48
N VAL A 648 -4.61 21.70 16.19
CA VAL A 648 -3.15 21.60 16.15
C VAL A 648 -2.56 22.75 16.95
N THR A 649 -1.79 22.42 17.98
CA THR A 649 -1.16 23.48 18.78
C THR A 649 -0.03 24.15 18.01
N GLU A 650 -0.02 25.48 17.93
CA GLU A 650 1.02 26.28 17.26
C GLU A 650 2.38 26.14 17.93
N ASP A 651 3.45 26.37 17.17
CA ASP A 651 4.87 26.29 17.60
C ASP A 651 5.24 25.01 18.35
N SER A 652 4.47 23.94 18.16
CA SER A 652 4.54 22.73 18.96
C SER A 652 5.07 21.53 18.16
N ILE A 653 5.11 20.38 18.84
CA ILE A 653 5.47 19.13 18.21
C ILE A 653 4.38 18.67 17.24
N GLU A 654 3.12 19.01 17.49
CA GLU A 654 1.98 18.65 16.64
C GLU A 654 1.99 19.42 15.32
N HIS A 655 2.28 20.73 15.38
CA HIS A 655 2.43 21.56 14.19
C HIS A 655 3.53 21.01 13.27
N ARG A 656 4.67 20.66 13.87
CA ARG A 656 5.82 20.06 13.15
C ARG A 656 5.49 18.66 12.62
N MET A 657 4.63 17.91 13.30
CA MET A 657 4.14 16.61 12.84
C MET A 657 3.20 16.71 11.64
N LEU A 658 2.37 17.76 11.53
CA LEU A 658 1.45 17.94 10.41
C LEU A 658 2.17 17.89 9.06
N HIS A 659 3.29 18.62 8.93
CA HIS A 659 4.11 18.63 7.72
C HIS A 659 4.73 17.25 7.41
N LEU A 660 5.16 16.51 8.44
CA LEU A 660 5.68 15.15 8.26
C LEU A 660 4.62 14.13 7.85
N LEU A 661 3.39 14.27 8.36
CA LEU A 661 2.25 13.42 7.98
C LEU A 661 1.85 13.67 6.53
N ALA A 662 1.86 14.93 6.07
CA ALA A 662 1.59 15.30 4.68
C ALA A 662 2.66 14.78 3.70
N GLN A 663 3.93 14.72 4.12
CA GLN A 663 5.03 14.25 3.28
C GLN A 663 5.12 12.70 3.15
N LYS A 664 4.33 11.89 3.87
CA LYS A 664 4.54 10.42 3.90
C LYS A 664 3.31 9.55 3.72
N GLN A 665 3.14 9.07 2.48
CA GLN A 665 2.58 7.74 2.16
C GLN A 665 3.49 6.89 1.22
N GLY A 666 4.67 7.39 0.84
CA GLY A 666 5.45 6.86 -0.29
C GLY A 666 5.86 5.37 -0.24
N LEU A 667 6.11 4.75 0.92
CA LEU A 667 6.55 3.34 0.95
C LEU A 667 5.42 2.38 0.56
N ALA A 668 4.22 2.60 1.09
CA ALA A 668 3.05 1.81 0.73
C ALA A 668 2.66 2.05 -0.73
N GLU A 669 2.71 3.31 -1.16
CA GLU A 669 2.39 3.71 -2.54
C GLU A 669 3.38 3.13 -3.56
N GLY A 670 4.67 3.14 -3.24
CA GLY A 670 5.69 2.54 -4.08
C GLY A 670 5.55 1.02 -4.15
N VAL A 671 5.72 0.34 -3.01
CA VAL A 671 5.85 -1.13 -3.00
C VAL A 671 4.55 -1.82 -3.43
N LEU A 672 3.39 -1.29 -3.06
CA LEU A 672 2.13 -1.98 -3.27
C LEU A 672 1.38 -1.52 -4.51
N ASP A 673 1.54 -0.25 -4.91
CA ASP A 673 0.83 0.30 -6.06
C ASP A 673 1.74 0.47 -7.29
N GLY A 674 3.05 0.23 -7.15
CA GLY A 674 4.02 0.33 -8.24
C GLY A 674 4.22 1.77 -8.74
N ARG A 675 3.88 2.77 -7.93
CA ARG A 675 3.91 4.20 -8.31
C ARG A 675 5.01 4.96 -7.56
N GLY A 676 5.68 5.89 -8.25
CA GLY A 676 6.78 6.70 -7.70
C GLY A 676 8.16 6.09 -7.95
N ASP A 677 9.22 6.85 -7.64
CA ASP A 677 10.60 6.37 -7.79
C ASP A 677 10.94 5.34 -6.70
N LEU A 678 10.75 4.06 -7.04
CA LEU A 678 11.05 2.93 -6.17
C LEU A 678 12.52 2.85 -5.76
N LYS A 679 13.43 3.48 -6.52
CA LYS A 679 14.87 3.53 -6.19
C LYS A 679 15.20 4.62 -5.16
N ALA A 680 14.34 5.63 -5.03
CA ALA A 680 14.46 6.67 -4.01
C ALA A 680 13.94 6.24 -2.63
N LEU A 681 13.19 5.13 -2.55
CA LEU A 681 12.63 4.63 -1.28
C LEU A 681 13.72 4.04 -0.38
N ARG A 682 14.01 4.76 0.71
CA ARG A 682 14.92 4.31 1.76
C ARG A 682 14.20 3.60 2.90
N MET A 683 14.84 2.58 3.45
CA MET A 683 14.39 1.93 4.68
C MET A 683 14.26 2.90 5.88
N PRO A 684 13.10 2.94 6.56
CA PRO A 684 13.00 3.59 7.87
C PRO A 684 13.82 2.80 8.90
N SER A 685 15.07 3.21 9.16
CA SER A 685 15.99 2.47 10.01
C SER A 685 15.91 2.87 11.50
N GLY A 686 15.00 2.24 12.24
CA GLY A 686 15.06 2.13 13.71
C GLY A 686 15.20 3.47 14.49
N ARG A 687 15.87 3.41 15.66
CA ARG A 687 16.07 4.57 16.55
C ARG A 687 16.75 5.74 15.84
N LYS A 688 17.64 5.46 14.89
CA LYS A 688 18.37 6.48 14.11
C LYS A 688 17.44 7.22 13.15
N ALA A 689 16.63 6.53 12.36
CA ALA A 689 15.61 7.16 11.52
C ALA A 689 14.48 7.82 12.31
N PHE A 690 14.21 7.37 13.55
CA PHE A 690 13.32 8.11 14.45
C PHE A 690 13.96 9.42 14.89
N ILE A 691 15.25 9.40 15.25
CA ILE A 691 16.01 10.60 15.62
C ILE A 691 16.15 11.54 14.41
N GLU A 692 16.52 11.07 13.23
CA GLU A 692 16.59 11.88 12.00
C GLU A 692 15.22 12.49 11.64
N ARG A 693 14.11 11.76 11.85
CA ARG A 693 12.76 12.31 11.68
C ARG A 693 12.44 13.37 12.71
N LEU A 694 12.83 13.14 13.96
CA LEU A 694 12.62 14.09 15.04
C LEU A 694 13.53 15.32 14.87
N GLU A 695 14.73 15.14 14.34
CA GLU A 695 15.65 16.18 13.93
C GLU A 695 15.08 16.96 12.76
N ALA A 696 14.55 16.34 11.71
CA ALA A 696 13.87 17.06 10.65
C ALA A 696 12.66 17.84 11.19
N ALA A 697 11.87 17.23 12.10
CA ALA A 697 10.76 17.89 12.76
C ALA A 697 11.22 19.08 13.62
N MET A 698 12.36 18.99 14.30
CA MET A 698 12.83 19.98 15.27
C MET A 698 13.88 20.96 14.72
N ALA A 699 14.55 20.64 13.61
CA ALA A 699 15.54 21.45 12.90
C ALA A 699 14.92 22.33 11.81
N ALA A 700 13.66 22.09 11.44
CA ALA A 700 12.85 23.06 10.71
C ALA A 700 12.73 24.43 11.44
N ALA A 701 13.30 24.57 12.64
CA ALA A 701 13.41 25.80 13.40
C ALA A 701 14.74 26.58 13.21
N THR A 702 15.65 26.20 12.31
CA THR A 702 16.93 26.94 12.17
C THR A 702 17.35 27.36 10.76
N ASP A 703 16.61 27.08 9.69
CA ASP A 703 17.04 27.52 8.35
C ASP A 703 15.94 27.98 7.38
N ASP A 704 14.68 28.21 7.80
CA ASP A 704 13.69 28.85 6.90
C ASP A 704 12.46 29.46 7.60
N ALA A 705 12.66 30.03 8.80
CA ALA A 705 11.66 30.91 9.42
C ALA A 705 12.36 32.17 9.95
N PRO A 706 12.02 33.39 9.49
CA PRO A 706 12.60 34.59 10.04
C PRO A 706 12.16 34.74 11.52
N PRO A 707 13.08 35.12 12.43
CA PRO A 707 12.70 35.48 13.79
C PRO A 707 11.76 36.70 13.73
N ALA A 708 10.61 36.61 14.38
CA ALA A 708 9.74 37.75 14.57
C ALA A 708 10.48 38.81 15.39
N GLY A 709 10.70 40.00 14.81
CA GLY A 709 10.91 41.22 15.61
C GLY A 709 12.01 42.21 15.23
N THR A 710 12.71 42.08 14.10
CA THR A 710 13.51 43.20 13.55
C THR A 710 13.52 43.11 12.03
N GLU A 711 12.67 43.89 11.36
CA GLU A 711 12.67 43.97 9.90
C GLU A 711 14.02 44.52 9.41
N THR A 712 14.73 43.73 8.62
CA THR A 712 15.96 44.16 7.96
C THR A 712 15.66 45.27 6.93
N VAL A 713 16.64 46.14 6.64
CA VAL A 713 16.54 47.20 5.59
C VAL A 713 15.99 46.62 4.28
N THR A 714 16.37 45.39 3.96
CA THR A 714 16.00 44.68 2.74
C THR A 714 14.55 44.18 2.74
N GLU A 715 13.99 43.83 3.91
CA GLU A 715 12.57 43.49 4.07
C GLU A 715 11.67 44.73 4.02
N ARG A 716 12.12 45.85 4.57
CA ARG A 716 11.44 47.15 4.43
C ARG A 716 11.47 47.65 2.99
N LEU A 717 12.61 47.47 2.30
CA LEU A 717 12.73 47.78 0.89
C LEU A 717 11.78 46.92 0.05
N HIS A 718 11.64 45.63 0.38
CA HIS A 718 10.65 44.76 -0.27
C HIS A 718 9.22 45.29 -0.10
N ALA A 719 8.80 45.62 1.12
CA ALA A 719 7.45 46.14 1.38
C ALA A 719 7.16 47.43 0.60
N ASP A 720 8.10 48.37 0.58
CA ASP A 720 7.99 49.63 -0.16
C ASP A 720 7.93 49.43 -1.68
N LEU A 721 8.75 48.52 -2.22
CA LEU A 721 8.78 48.25 -3.67
C LEU A 721 7.52 47.53 -4.14
N VAL A 722 6.98 46.59 -3.36
CA VAL A 722 5.70 45.94 -3.66
C VAL A 722 4.57 46.97 -3.64
N ALA A 723 4.55 47.86 -2.65
CA ALA A 723 3.53 48.92 -2.56
C ALA A 723 3.59 49.91 -3.74
N ARG A 724 4.79 50.21 -4.26
CA ARG A 724 4.99 51.20 -5.34
C ARG A 724 4.84 50.61 -6.74
N HIS A 725 5.37 49.43 -6.98
CA HIS A 725 5.46 48.84 -8.32
C HIS A 725 4.40 47.75 -8.57
N GLY A 726 3.74 47.21 -7.55
CA GLY A 726 2.72 46.18 -7.69
C GLY A 726 3.18 45.02 -8.58
N ASP A 727 2.35 44.65 -9.56
CA ASP A 727 2.65 43.60 -10.55
C ASP A 727 3.83 43.92 -11.49
N GLY A 728 4.30 45.17 -11.49
CA GLY A 728 5.48 45.61 -12.25
C GLY A 728 6.81 45.22 -11.61
N LEU A 729 6.84 44.77 -10.34
CA LEU A 729 8.01 44.17 -9.72
C LEU A 729 8.00 42.66 -9.98
N LEU A 730 8.88 42.19 -10.86
CA LEU A 730 8.89 40.80 -11.30
C LEU A 730 9.72 39.90 -10.37
N LEU A 731 10.80 40.43 -9.81
CA LEU A 731 11.71 39.70 -8.93
C LEU A 731 12.42 40.69 -7.99
N LEU A 732 12.63 40.29 -6.74
CA LEU A 732 13.52 40.98 -5.82
C LEU A 732 14.34 39.96 -5.05
N GLU A 733 15.65 40.06 -5.12
CA GLU A 733 16.58 39.11 -4.52
C GLU A 733 17.70 39.82 -3.79
N ALA A 734 17.97 39.36 -2.57
CA ALA A 734 19.12 39.79 -1.80
C ALA A 734 20.26 38.78 -1.99
N HIS A 735 21.44 39.30 -2.24
CA HIS A 735 22.68 38.56 -2.38
C HIS A 735 23.65 39.04 -1.31
N ARG A 736 24.35 38.11 -0.67
CA ARG A 736 25.42 38.44 0.27
C ARG A 736 26.74 37.98 -0.30
N ASP A 737 27.67 38.92 -0.48
CA ASP A 737 29.00 38.58 -0.97
C ASP A 737 29.86 37.93 0.13
N ALA A 738 31.00 37.35 -0.26
CA ALA A 738 31.92 36.70 0.69
C ALA A 738 32.51 37.65 1.74
N SER A 739 32.36 38.97 1.55
CA SER A 739 32.77 40.01 2.52
C SER A 739 31.65 40.44 3.46
N GLY A 740 30.46 39.85 3.32
CA GLY A 740 29.29 40.14 4.15
C GLY A 740 28.48 41.36 3.71
N ARG A 741 28.79 41.98 2.56
CA ARG A 741 28.00 43.10 2.03
C ARG A 741 26.77 42.58 1.30
N GLU A 742 25.64 43.23 1.56
CA GLU A 742 24.38 42.93 0.87
C GLU A 742 24.25 43.72 -0.44
N SER A 743 23.85 43.02 -1.50
CA SER A 743 23.37 43.62 -2.74
C SER A 743 21.95 43.11 -3.05
N VAL A 744 21.15 43.94 -3.69
CA VAL A 744 19.77 43.65 -4.04
C VAL A 744 19.61 43.73 -5.55
N LEU A 745 19.16 42.63 -6.16
CA LEU A 745 18.75 42.58 -7.55
C LEU A 745 17.23 42.75 -7.64
N ALA A 746 16.77 43.81 -8.30
CA ALA A 746 15.37 44.00 -8.64
C ALA A 746 15.16 43.78 -10.15
N VAL A 747 14.17 42.98 -10.52
CA VAL A 747 13.72 42.85 -11.91
C VAL A 747 12.36 43.51 -12.02
N ILE A 748 12.24 44.47 -12.92
CA ILE A 748 10.99 45.21 -13.13
C ILE A 748 10.50 45.11 -14.57
N ASP A 749 9.20 45.28 -14.74
CA ASP A 749 8.54 45.38 -16.04
C ASP A 749 8.50 46.87 -16.47
N GLY A 750 9.64 47.41 -16.91
CA GLY A 750 9.78 48.83 -17.26
C GLY A 750 11.22 49.26 -17.58
N ALA A 751 11.45 50.56 -17.78
CA ALA A 751 12.78 51.09 -18.09
C ALA A 751 13.69 51.05 -16.83
N PRO A 752 14.77 50.25 -16.81
CA PRO A 752 15.56 50.01 -15.59
C PRO A 752 16.31 51.25 -15.09
N GLY A 753 16.63 52.20 -15.98
CA GLY A 753 17.42 53.39 -15.63
C GLY A 753 16.76 54.36 -14.65
N THR A 754 15.44 54.61 -14.79
CA THR A 754 14.70 55.49 -13.87
C THR A 754 14.41 54.81 -12.55
N ALA A 755 14.12 53.51 -12.58
CA ALA A 755 13.85 52.75 -11.37
C ALA A 755 15.11 52.51 -10.53
N ALA A 756 16.28 52.28 -11.14
CA ALA A 756 17.52 52.10 -10.40
C ALA A 756 17.82 53.27 -9.46
N GLN A 757 17.66 54.51 -9.92
CA GLN A 757 17.89 55.71 -9.11
C GLN A 757 16.89 55.84 -7.96
N GLU A 758 15.62 55.46 -8.19
CA GLU A 758 14.58 55.48 -7.15
C GLU A 758 14.84 54.42 -6.08
N ILE A 759 15.14 53.19 -6.48
CA ILE A 759 15.39 52.06 -5.57
C ILE A 759 16.67 52.29 -4.75
N GLU A 760 17.73 52.84 -5.36
CA GLU A 760 18.95 53.23 -4.64
C GLU A 760 18.73 54.36 -3.62
N ARG A 761 17.81 55.29 -3.89
CA ARG A 761 17.45 56.35 -2.94
C ARG A 761 16.69 55.75 -1.75
N LEU A 762 15.69 54.91 -2.02
CA LEU A 762 14.90 54.20 -1.01
C LEU A 762 15.78 53.33 -0.11
N ALA A 763 16.70 52.56 -0.70
CA ALA A 763 17.63 51.72 0.08
C ALA A 763 18.50 52.54 1.04
N ARG A 764 18.94 53.74 0.63
CA ARG A 764 19.72 54.66 1.49
C ARG A 764 18.89 55.32 2.58
N GLU A 765 17.66 55.74 2.27
CA GLU A 765 16.74 56.32 3.26
C GLU A 765 16.39 55.30 4.35
N LEU A 766 16.11 54.05 3.96
CA LEU A 766 15.80 52.97 4.89
C LEU A 766 17.01 52.60 5.78
N ALA A 767 18.22 52.54 5.21
CA ALA A 767 19.45 52.32 5.97
C ALA A 767 19.77 53.46 6.96
N GLY A 768 19.50 54.72 6.60
CA GLY A 768 19.76 55.88 7.46
C GLY A 768 18.80 56.07 8.64
N THR A 769 17.74 55.25 8.75
CA THR A 769 16.79 55.30 9.88
C THR A 769 17.17 54.39 11.05
N GLU A 770 18.19 53.55 10.90
CA GLU A 770 18.74 52.76 12.00
C GLU A 770 19.66 53.63 12.87
N HIS A 771 19.55 53.50 14.20
CA HIS A 771 20.44 54.18 15.17
C HIS A 771 21.87 53.60 15.19
N ASP A 772 22.25 52.81 14.19
CA ASP A 772 23.54 52.11 14.10
C ASP A 772 24.38 52.69 12.94
N PRO A 773 25.45 53.46 13.24
CA PRO A 773 26.27 54.10 12.22
C PRO A 773 27.11 53.14 11.36
N ASP A 774 27.10 51.83 11.64
CA ASP A 774 27.87 50.81 10.90
C ASP A 774 27.07 50.06 9.81
N VAL A 775 25.76 50.31 9.64
CA VAL A 775 24.94 49.63 8.63
C VAL A 775 24.99 50.34 7.28
N ALA A 776 25.80 49.81 6.36
CA ALA A 776 25.93 50.33 5.00
C ALA A 776 24.71 49.95 4.12
N ALA A 777 24.18 50.90 3.36
CA ALA A 777 23.07 50.65 2.44
C ALA A 777 23.42 49.57 1.39
N PRO A 778 22.48 48.65 1.07
CA PRO A 778 22.75 47.57 0.13
C PRO A 778 22.97 48.12 -1.28
N ARG A 779 23.87 47.49 -2.03
CA ARG A 779 24.11 47.85 -3.44
C ARG A 779 22.94 47.38 -4.29
N VAL A 780 22.30 48.27 -5.05
CA VAL A 780 21.13 47.92 -5.87
C VAL A 780 21.54 47.68 -7.32
N GLU A 781 21.05 46.59 -7.92
CA GLU A 781 21.11 46.33 -9.35
C GLU A 781 19.68 46.15 -9.88
N VAL A 782 19.35 46.80 -11.00
CA VAL A 782 18.02 46.72 -11.59
C VAL A 782 18.12 46.21 -13.02
N LEU A 783 17.35 45.16 -13.32
CA LEU A 783 17.23 44.59 -14.66
C LEU A 783 15.79 44.71 -15.15
N ASP A 784 15.64 44.74 -16.47
CA ASP A 784 14.35 44.50 -17.11
C ASP A 784 14.13 42.99 -17.33
N ARG A 785 12.90 42.63 -17.69
CA ARG A 785 12.49 41.26 -18.01
C ARG A 785 13.42 40.60 -19.04
N ALA A 786 13.82 41.35 -20.07
CA ALA A 786 14.66 40.84 -21.16
C ALA A 786 16.10 40.56 -20.70
N GLY A 787 16.70 41.47 -19.93
CA GLY A 787 18.03 41.34 -19.36
C GLY A 787 18.12 40.17 -18.38
N PHE A 788 17.11 39.99 -17.52
CA PHE A 788 17.05 38.84 -16.61
C PHE A 788 16.93 37.51 -17.37
N ALA A 789 16.11 37.44 -18.42
CA ALA A 789 15.98 36.25 -19.25
C ALA A 789 17.30 35.90 -19.97
N ALA A 790 18.04 36.90 -20.47
CA ALA A 790 19.33 36.70 -21.10
C ALA A 790 20.38 36.16 -20.11
N LEU A 791 20.46 36.72 -18.91
CA LEU A 791 21.33 36.25 -17.84
C LEU A 791 21.04 34.80 -17.44
N ARG A 792 19.75 34.44 -17.32
CA ARG A 792 19.34 33.07 -16.97
C ARG A 792 19.70 32.07 -18.05
N ARG A 793 19.54 32.41 -19.34
CA ARG A 793 19.98 31.55 -20.46
C ARG A 793 21.49 31.33 -20.45
N LEU A 794 22.27 32.36 -20.16
CA LEU A 794 23.73 32.23 -20.08
C LEU A 794 24.15 31.38 -18.86
N ALA A 795 23.41 31.46 -17.75
CA ALA A 795 23.61 30.61 -16.59
C ALA A 795 23.24 29.13 -16.85
N ASP A 796 22.10 28.89 -17.51
CA ASP A 796 21.65 27.54 -17.90
C ASP A 796 22.61 26.90 -18.92
N ALA A 797 23.24 27.71 -19.78
CA ALA A 797 24.29 27.28 -20.69
C ALA A 797 25.65 27.06 -19.98
N GLY A 798 25.74 27.32 -18.68
CA GLY A 798 26.97 27.17 -17.88
C GLY A 798 28.05 28.21 -18.16
N ILE A 799 27.72 29.32 -18.85
CA ILE A 799 28.66 30.39 -19.22
C ILE A 799 28.89 31.35 -18.05
N VAL A 800 27.86 31.57 -17.21
CA VAL A 800 27.91 32.45 -16.03
C VAL A 800 27.37 31.69 -14.83
N SER A 801 27.89 31.96 -13.65
CA SER A 801 27.33 31.44 -12.40
C SER A 801 27.01 32.59 -11.46
N PHE A 802 25.88 32.48 -10.77
CA PHE A 802 25.53 33.40 -9.69
C PHE A 802 26.32 32.96 -8.44
N ALA A 803 27.19 33.82 -7.93
CA ALA A 803 28.00 33.56 -6.74
C ALA A 803 27.37 34.20 -5.49
N GLY A 804 27.41 33.50 -4.35
CA GLY A 804 26.93 34.00 -3.05
C GLY A 804 25.64 33.34 -2.55
N GLU A 805 25.32 33.58 -1.29
CA GLU A 805 24.07 33.14 -0.66
C GLU A 805 22.92 34.04 -1.15
N ARG A 806 21.87 33.42 -1.70
CA ARG A 806 20.76 34.12 -2.37
C ARG A 806 19.49 33.96 -1.54
N ARG A 807 18.88 35.08 -1.15
CA ARG A 807 17.59 35.12 -0.48
C ARG A 807 16.57 35.81 -1.39
N GLN A 808 15.60 35.04 -1.89
CA GLN A 808 14.53 35.58 -2.73
C GLN A 808 13.47 36.23 -1.85
N LEU A 809 13.22 37.53 -2.06
CA LEU A 809 12.28 38.33 -1.28
C LEU A 809 10.95 38.51 -2.01
N HIS A 810 10.99 38.67 -3.32
CA HIS A 810 9.81 38.80 -4.18
C HIS A 810 9.97 38.01 -5.47
N ARG A 811 8.89 37.40 -5.95
CA ARG A 811 8.83 36.80 -7.28
C ARG A 811 7.39 36.80 -7.79
N ALA A 812 7.16 37.48 -8.91
CA ALA A 812 5.86 37.50 -9.55
C ALA A 812 5.59 36.16 -10.28
N PRO A 813 4.37 35.61 -10.22
CA PRO A 813 3.98 34.42 -10.98
C PRO A 813 4.22 34.56 -12.49
N SER A 814 4.09 35.80 -13.01
CA SER A 814 4.33 36.17 -14.41
C SER A 814 5.79 36.01 -14.86
N LEU A 815 6.71 35.67 -13.94
CA LEU A 815 8.13 35.38 -14.22
C LEU A 815 8.39 33.89 -14.55
N ASP A 816 7.55 32.96 -14.07
CA ASP A 816 7.74 31.51 -14.24
C ASP A 816 6.89 30.89 -15.37
N ASP A 817 5.98 31.67 -15.96
CA ASP A 817 4.80 31.14 -16.66
C ASP A 817 4.96 30.91 -18.17
N THR A 818 6.09 30.39 -18.65
CA THR A 818 6.23 30.18 -20.12
C THR A 818 6.67 28.80 -20.59
N THR A 819 7.39 28.01 -19.78
CA THR A 819 7.95 26.74 -20.30
C THR A 819 7.14 25.50 -19.90
N GLU A 820 6.71 25.40 -18.64
CA GLU A 820 6.02 24.20 -18.14
C GLU A 820 4.52 24.20 -18.44
N CYS A 821 3.85 25.36 -18.28
CA CYS A 821 2.47 25.56 -18.69
C CYS A 821 2.28 25.30 -20.19
N ARG A 822 3.18 25.84 -21.03
CA ARG A 822 3.16 25.60 -22.49
C ARG A 822 3.38 24.12 -22.85
N ARG A 823 4.24 23.38 -22.14
CA ARG A 823 4.39 21.93 -22.35
C ARG A 823 3.13 21.16 -21.98
N GLN A 824 2.48 21.51 -20.87
CA GLN A 824 1.23 20.86 -20.44
C GLN A 824 0.07 21.17 -21.40
N GLN A 825 -0.05 22.41 -21.87
CA GLN A 825 -1.02 22.82 -22.89
C GLN A 825 -0.81 22.07 -24.20
N LEU A 826 0.43 21.97 -24.69
CA LEU A 826 0.76 21.22 -25.91
C LEU A 826 0.46 19.71 -25.77
N ALA A 827 0.73 19.13 -24.60
CA ALA A 827 0.40 17.72 -24.33
C ALA A 827 -1.11 17.48 -24.28
N ARG A 828 -1.88 18.40 -23.68
CA ARG A 828 -3.35 18.33 -23.63
C ARG A 828 -3.97 18.49 -25.01
N ALA A 829 -3.53 19.49 -25.80
CA ALA A 829 -3.97 19.69 -27.17
C ALA A 829 -3.68 18.45 -28.03
N ARG A 830 -2.48 17.87 -27.94
CA ARG A 830 -2.13 16.65 -28.67
C ARG A 830 -3.02 15.45 -28.33
N THR A 831 -3.40 15.31 -27.07
CA THR A 831 -4.29 14.22 -26.64
C THR A 831 -5.68 14.38 -27.27
N LEU A 832 -6.25 15.58 -27.22
CA LEU A 832 -7.55 15.90 -27.83
C LEU A 832 -7.53 15.74 -29.34
N TYR A 833 -6.45 16.15 -30.01
CA TYR A 833 -6.29 15.95 -31.46
C TYR A 833 -6.24 14.46 -31.84
N THR A 834 -5.51 13.64 -31.07
CA THR A 834 -5.43 12.19 -31.30
C THR A 834 -6.80 11.51 -31.11
N GLU A 835 -7.58 11.98 -30.13
CA GLU A 835 -8.96 11.54 -29.93
C GLU A 835 -9.84 11.91 -31.12
N ALA A 836 -9.73 13.14 -31.62
CA ALA A 836 -10.46 13.60 -32.80
C ALA A 836 -10.18 12.73 -34.04
N GLU A 837 -8.91 12.43 -34.33
CA GLU A 837 -8.53 11.54 -35.44
C GLU A 837 -9.13 10.15 -35.31
N ARG A 838 -9.09 9.56 -34.11
CA ARG A 838 -9.64 8.23 -33.87
C ARG A 838 -11.15 8.21 -34.10
N LYS A 839 -11.86 9.22 -33.61
CA LYS A 839 -13.31 9.36 -33.74
C LYS A 839 -13.72 9.58 -35.20
N LEU A 840 -12.96 10.37 -35.95
CA LEU A 840 -13.21 10.58 -37.38
C LEU A 840 -13.00 9.31 -38.19
N ARG A 841 -11.93 8.54 -37.92
CA ARG A 841 -11.72 7.23 -38.57
C ARG A 841 -12.84 6.25 -38.26
N MET A 842 -13.36 6.27 -37.03
CA MET A 842 -14.50 5.45 -36.64
C MET A 842 -15.78 5.85 -37.40
N ALA A 843 -16.02 7.16 -37.55
CA ALA A 843 -17.13 7.66 -38.38
C ALA A 843 -17.00 7.22 -39.85
N ALA A 844 -15.81 7.34 -40.44
CA ALA A 844 -15.51 6.92 -41.81
C ALA A 844 -15.71 5.40 -42.01
N LEU A 845 -15.26 4.57 -41.07
CA LEU A 845 -15.45 3.12 -41.12
C LEU A 845 -16.93 2.72 -41.03
N LEU A 846 -17.69 3.38 -40.16
CA LEU A 846 -19.13 3.13 -40.01
C LEU A 846 -19.90 3.55 -41.26
N ALA A 847 -19.63 4.74 -41.79
CA ALA A 847 -20.24 5.24 -43.02
C ALA A 847 -19.90 4.33 -44.23
N GLY A 848 -18.63 3.92 -44.38
CA GLY A 848 -18.20 3.00 -45.44
C GLY A 848 -18.77 1.58 -45.30
N GLY A 849 -19.14 1.19 -44.08
CA GLY A 849 -19.83 -0.08 -43.78
C GLY A 849 -21.34 -0.05 -43.97
N GLY A 850 -21.92 1.08 -44.41
CA GLY A 850 -23.37 1.27 -44.57
C GLY A 850 -24.13 1.71 -43.31
N PHE A 851 -23.43 2.01 -42.22
CA PHE A 851 -23.97 2.46 -40.93
C PHE A 851 -23.85 3.98 -40.79
N ALA A 852 -24.49 4.71 -41.72
CA ALA A 852 -24.37 6.16 -41.78
C ALA A 852 -24.97 6.84 -40.55
N VAL A 853 -26.12 6.40 -40.04
CA VAL A 853 -26.77 6.98 -38.85
C VAL A 853 -25.87 6.86 -37.62
N GLU A 854 -25.25 5.69 -37.43
CA GLU A 854 -24.34 5.40 -36.32
C GLU A 854 -23.01 6.16 -36.43
N ALA A 855 -22.60 6.54 -37.65
CA ALA A 855 -21.42 7.37 -37.89
C ALA A 855 -21.58 8.83 -37.44
N GLY A 856 -22.82 9.32 -37.24
CA GLY A 856 -23.11 10.71 -36.86
C GLY A 856 -22.58 11.10 -35.48
N ALA A 857 -22.72 10.23 -34.46
CA ALA A 857 -22.24 10.52 -33.11
C ALA A 857 -20.69 10.57 -33.03
N PRO A 858 -19.95 9.59 -33.58
CA PRO A 858 -18.49 9.67 -33.67
C PRO A 858 -17.99 10.89 -34.46
N LEU A 859 -18.71 11.32 -35.49
CA LEU A 859 -18.37 12.53 -36.26
C LEU A 859 -18.52 13.81 -35.43
N ARG A 860 -19.58 13.93 -34.62
CA ARG A 860 -19.75 15.06 -33.67
C ARG A 860 -18.65 15.10 -32.63
N ASP A 861 -18.32 13.95 -32.04
CA ASP A 861 -17.23 13.83 -31.07
C ASP A 861 -15.89 14.27 -31.68
N ALA A 862 -15.62 13.86 -32.93
CA ALA A 862 -14.39 14.20 -33.63
C ALA A 862 -14.21 15.71 -33.81
N VAL A 863 -15.23 16.40 -34.31
CA VAL A 863 -15.17 17.86 -34.53
C VAL A 863 -15.11 18.61 -33.20
N THR A 864 -15.84 18.15 -32.18
CA THR A 864 -15.80 18.75 -30.83
C THR A 864 -14.41 18.66 -30.22
N ALA A 865 -13.77 17.49 -30.28
CA ALA A 865 -12.42 17.29 -29.79
C ALA A 865 -11.39 18.13 -30.58
N ALA A 866 -11.54 18.25 -31.91
CA ALA A 866 -10.65 19.04 -32.76
C ALA A 866 -10.71 20.54 -32.46
N VAL A 867 -11.91 21.13 -32.36
CA VAL A 867 -12.09 22.55 -32.02
C VAL A 867 -11.64 22.83 -30.58
N THR A 868 -11.85 21.89 -29.66
CA THR A 868 -11.37 22.01 -28.27
C THR A 868 -9.84 21.95 -28.21
N SER A 869 -9.20 21.09 -28.99
CA SER A 869 -7.74 21.07 -29.15
C SER A 869 -7.21 22.42 -29.63
N MET A 870 -7.86 23.02 -30.62
CA MET A 870 -7.51 24.36 -31.13
C MET A 870 -7.70 25.46 -30.09
N ALA A 871 -8.74 25.37 -29.25
CA ALA A 871 -8.94 26.30 -28.14
C ALA A 871 -7.82 26.20 -27.09
N VAL A 872 -7.40 24.98 -26.76
CA VAL A 872 -6.26 24.76 -25.84
C VAL A 872 -4.95 25.33 -26.41
N LEU A 873 -4.76 25.30 -27.73
CA LEU A 873 -3.58 25.89 -28.38
C LEU A 873 -3.57 27.41 -28.40
N ASN A 874 -4.73 28.06 -28.37
CA ASN A 874 -4.85 29.52 -28.54
C ASN A 874 -5.18 30.29 -27.25
N ASN A 875 -5.52 29.61 -26.15
CA ASN A 875 -5.74 30.27 -24.86
C ASN A 875 -4.41 30.66 -24.21
N GLY A 876 -3.98 31.89 -24.48
CA GLY A 876 -2.69 32.46 -24.08
C GLY A 876 -2.56 32.96 -22.63
N ASN A 877 -3.48 32.60 -21.72
CA ASN A 877 -3.39 32.95 -20.30
C ASN A 877 -3.84 31.75 -19.44
N GLY A 878 -3.09 31.44 -18.38
CA GLY A 878 -3.41 30.40 -17.40
C GLY A 878 -4.64 30.70 -16.53
N ALA A 879 -5.79 30.96 -17.15
CA ALA A 879 -7.08 31.00 -16.48
C ALA A 879 -7.67 29.58 -16.44
N GLY A 880 -7.70 28.98 -15.25
CA GLY A 880 -8.41 27.73 -15.01
C GLY A 880 -9.92 27.91 -15.22
N ASP A 881 -10.57 26.89 -15.80
CA ASP A 881 -11.98 26.49 -15.78
C ASP A 881 -13.09 27.46 -15.27
N THR A 882 -13.01 28.77 -15.54
CA THR A 882 -13.99 29.76 -15.05
C THR A 882 -14.55 30.72 -16.09
N GLU A 883 -14.34 30.49 -17.40
CA GLU A 883 -15.18 31.13 -18.42
C GLU A 883 -16.40 30.27 -18.75
N PRO A 884 -17.60 30.86 -18.88
CA PRO A 884 -18.82 30.12 -19.21
C PRO A 884 -18.64 29.36 -20.52
N ALA A 885 -19.15 28.13 -20.58
CA ALA A 885 -18.95 27.21 -21.70
C ALA A 885 -19.54 27.77 -23.00
N ALA A 886 -18.75 28.56 -23.74
CA ALA A 886 -19.08 28.99 -25.10
C ALA A 886 -19.37 27.74 -25.95
N SER A 887 -20.49 27.76 -26.66
CA SER A 887 -20.93 26.65 -27.49
C SER A 887 -19.92 26.35 -28.59
N LEU A 888 -19.91 25.11 -29.10
CA LEU A 888 -18.96 24.71 -30.15
C LEU A 888 -19.05 25.60 -31.40
N SER A 889 -20.26 26.07 -31.74
CA SER A 889 -20.50 26.97 -32.88
C SER A 889 -19.87 28.35 -32.63
N GLU A 890 -20.07 28.94 -31.45
CA GLU A 890 -19.46 30.23 -31.06
C GLU A 890 -17.93 30.17 -31.10
N ARG A 891 -17.33 29.08 -30.60
CA ARG A 891 -15.87 28.87 -30.67
C ARG A 891 -15.37 28.77 -32.11
N THR A 892 -16.14 28.10 -32.97
CA THR A 892 -15.78 27.94 -34.39
C THR A 892 -15.86 29.28 -35.12
N GLU A 893 -16.89 30.09 -34.85
CA GLU A 893 -17.04 31.44 -35.41
C GLU A 893 -15.89 32.36 -34.99
N ASP A 894 -15.48 32.31 -33.72
CA ASP A 894 -14.32 33.07 -33.22
C ASP A 894 -13.02 32.65 -33.94
N PHE A 895 -12.79 31.35 -34.16
CA PHE A 895 -11.61 30.89 -34.91
C PHE A 895 -11.66 31.25 -36.40
N VAL A 896 -12.83 31.33 -37.01
CA VAL A 896 -12.97 31.85 -38.39
C VAL A 896 -12.70 33.35 -38.44
N ALA A 897 -13.23 34.13 -37.48
CA ALA A 897 -12.97 35.57 -37.38
C ALA A 897 -11.49 35.89 -37.18
N LYS A 898 -10.77 35.03 -36.43
CA LYS A 898 -9.31 35.11 -36.23
C LYS A 898 -8.50 34.58 -37.43
N GLY A 899 -9.14 34.11 -38.49
CA GLY A 899 -8.49 33.57 -39.69
C GLY A 899 -7.83 32.20 -39.49
N LEU A 900 -8.11 31.52 -38.37
CA LEU A 900 -7.50 30.22 -38.00
C LEU A 900 -8.23 29.03 -38.64
N LEU A 901 -9.52 29.17 -38.92
CA LEU A 901 -10.33 28.23 -39.71
C LEU A 901 -10.88 28.89 -40.97
N GLY A 902 -11.34 28.11 -41.94
CA GLY A 902 -11.96 28.60 -43.17
C GLY A 902 -13.44 28.92 -42.94
N GLY A 903 -14.01 29.85 -43.71
CA GLY A 903 -15.43 30.25 -43.55
C GLY A 903 -16.42 29.08 -43.64
N GLU A 904 -16.06 28.03 -44.37
CA GLU A 904 -16.83 26.80 -44.53
C GLU A 904 -16.91 25.94 -43.24
N ALA A 905 -16.02 26.17 -42.28
CA ALA A 905 -15.95 25.40 -41.04
C ALA A 905 -17.18 25.63 -40.13
N VAL A 906 -17.72 26.85 -40.10
CA VAL A 906 -18.93 27.17 -39.30
C VAL A 906 -20.14 26.41 -39.84
N ALA A 907 -20.33 26.41 -41.15
CA ALA A 907 -21.40 25.66 -41.80
C ALA A 907 -21.24 24.14 -41.61
N THR A 908 -20.00 23.64 -41.67
CA THR A 908 -19.66 22.24 -41.45
C THR A 908 -19.99 21.78 -40.03
N VAL A 909 -19.54 22.54 -39.02
CA VAL A 909 -19.78 22.25 -37.61
C VAL A 909 -21.27 22.30 -37.28
N ALA A 910 -21.99 23.32 -37.77
CA ALA A 910 -23.44 23.43 -37.59
C ALA A 910 -24.18 22.23 -38.21
N SER A 911 -23.79 21.81 -39.42
CA SER A 911 -24.40 20.66 -40.10
C SER A 911 -24.15 19.34 -39.37
N ILE A 912 -22.94 19.16 -38.82
CA ILE A 912 -22.57 17.98 -38.04
C ILE A 912 -23.29 17.95 -36.69
N GLN A 913 -23.48 19.10 -36.04
CA GLN A 913 -24.24 19.21 -34.80
C GLN A 913 -25.73 18.94 -34.99
N ALA A 914 -26.29 19.29 -36.16
CA ALA A 914 -27.69 19.06 -36.49
C ALA A 914 -28.02 17.59 -36.83
N CYS A 915 -27.03 16.71 -37.01
CA CYS A 915 -27.26 15.29 -37.25
C CYS A 915 -27.80 14.62 -35.96
N GLY A 916 -29.12 14.42 -35.83
CA GLY A 916 -29.74 13.72 -34.70
C GLY A 916 -29.47 12.20 -34.72
N ALA A 917 -29.69 11.51 -33.60
CA ALA A 917 -29.44 10.07 -33.47
C ALA A 917 -30.40 9.17 -34.29
N ASP A 918 -31.48 9.74 -34.85
CA ASP A 918 -32.58 8.99 -35.48
C ASP A 918 -33.07 9.57 -36.83
N ASP A 919 -32.31 10.48 -37.46
CA ASP A 919 -32.76 11.23 -38.66
C ASP A 919 -32.18 10.64 -39.96
N GLU A 920 -32.93 9.78 -40.65
CA GLU A 920 -32.57 9.18 -41.96
C GLU A 920 -32.17 10.20 -43.06
N PRO A 921 -32.79 11.40 -43.18
CA PRO A 921 -32.39 12.39 -44.19
C PRO A 921 -30.97 12.94 -43.99
N ALA A 922 -30.48 12.98 -42.75
CA ALA A 922 -29.13 13.43 -42.42
C ALA A 922 -28.07 12.37 -42.78
N ALA A 923 -28.44 11.09 -42.75
CA ALA A 923 -27.53 9.97 -43.03
C ALA A 923 -26.94 9.99 -44.45
N ALA A 924 -27.71 10.47 -45.44
CA ALA A 924 -27.26 10.60 -46.83
C ALA A 924 -26.10 11.61 -47.02
N HIS A 925 -25.93 12.55 -46.09
CA HIS A 925 -24.95 13.64 -46.17
C HIS A 925 -23.69 13.37 -45.33
N ILE A 926 -23.70 12.33 -44.49
CA ILE A 926 -22.60 12.00 -43.57
C ILE A 926 -21.27 11.74 -44.28
N PRO A 927 -21.20 11.03 -45.43
CA PRO A 927 -19.95 10.88 -46.17
C PRO A 927 -19.32 12.23 -46.57
N ALA A 928 -20.13 13.18 -47.05
CA ALA A 928 -19.64 14.53 -47.42
C ALA A 928 -19.24 15.37 -46.21
N LEU A 929 -19.90 15.17 -45.06
CA LEU A 929 -19.54 15.83 -43.80
C LEU A 929 -18.25 15.26 -43.19
N ILE A 930 -17.94 13.98 -43.42
CA ILE A 930 -16.66 13.38 -43.03
C ILE A 930 -15.51 14.04 -43.79
N ASP A 931 -15.63 14.19 -45.11
CA ASP A 931 -14.61 14.88 -45.93
C ASP A 931 -14.42 16.34 -45.46
N SER A 932 -15.52 17.02 -45.12
CA SER A 932 -15.46 18.40 -44.61
C SER A 932 -14.82 18.48 -43.22
N ALA A 933 -15.07 17.49 -42.34
CA ALA A 933 -14.45 17.39 -41.03
C ALA A 933 -12.95 17.06 -41.10
N GLU A 934 -12.51 16.26 -42.08
CA GLU A 934 -11.08 16.02 -42.35
C GLU A 934 -10.34 17.34 -42.63
N GLY A 935 -10.94 18.25 -43.39
CA GLY A 935 -10.38 19.59 -43.63
C GLY A 935 -10.20 20.42 -42.36
N VAL A 936 -11.16 20.36 -41.43
CA VAL A 936 -11.07 21.03 -40.13
C VAL A 936 -9.95 20.43 -39.28
N LEU A 937 -9.89 19.10 -39.17
CA LEU A 937 -8.84 18.41 -38.40
C LEU A 937 -7.45 18.66 -39.00
N ALA A 938 -7.29 18.59 -40.32
CA ALA A 938 -6.00 18.83 -40.97
C ALA A 938 -5.42 20.20 -40.58
N ARG A 939 -6.26 21.24 -40.52
CA ARG A 939 -5.84 22.60 -40.14
C ARG A 939 -5.46 22.70 -38.66
N VAL A 940 -6.20 22.02 -37.77
CA VAL A 940 -5.81 21.89 -36.35
C VAL A 940 -4.48 21.15 -36.21
N GLY A 941 -4.28 20.09 -37.00
CA GLY A 941 -3.04 19.31 -37.04
C GLY A 941 -1.83 20.14 -37.44
N THR A 942 -1.93 20.93 -38.51
CA THR A 942 -0.85 21.83 -38.94
C THR A 942 -0.49 22.87 -37.86
N MET A 943 -1.49 23.40 -37.15
CA MET A 943 -1.24 24.33 -36.03
C MET A 943 -0.53 23.64 -34.86
N LEU A 944 -0.94 22.41 -34.52
CA LEU A 944 -0.31 21.63 -33.46
C LEU A 944 1.14 21.29 -33.82
N GLU A 945 1.42 20.89 -35.06
CA GLU A 945 2.77 20.62 -35.55
C GLU A 945 3.65 21.88 -35.52
N SER A 946 3.12 23.03 -35.96
CA SER A 946 3.81 24.31 -35.86
C SER A 946 4.09 24.73 -34.42
N ALA A 947 3.23 24.36 -33.47
CA ALA A 947 3.39 24.69 -32.06
C ALA A 947 4.34 23.73 -31.31
N LEU A 948 4.58 22.53 -31.88
CA LEU A 948 5.51 21.51 -31.39
C LEU A 948 6.92 21.61 -32.01
N ALA A 949 7.10 22.43 -33.04
CA ALA A 949 8.42 22.70 -33.63
C ALA A 949 9.34 23.39 -32.60
N PRO A 950 10.63 23.00 -32.52
CA PRO A 950 11.57 23.42 -31.47
C PRO A 950 11.92 24.90 -31.46
#